data_AF-A0A3M2M546-F1
#
_entry.id   AF-A0A3M2M546-F1
#
_cell.length_a   1.000
_cell.length_b   1.000
_cell.length_c   1.000
_cell.angle_alpha   90.00
_cell.angle_beta   90.00
_cell.angle_gamma   90.00
#
_symmetry.space_group_name_H-M   'P 1'
#
loop_
_entity.id
_entity.type
_entity.pdbx_description
1 polymer ?
#
loop_
_entity_poly.entity_id
_entity_poly.type
_entity_poly.pdbx_seq_one_letter_code
_entity_poly.pdbx_strand_id
1 'polypeptide(L)'
;MADGEREEAVAVVGMACRVPGAETLDDLWRLLLAGGDAIGPVPADRTALAAAVGDAEDGARYGGFLPELESWDPEFFGVTPAEAARLDPQQALALEVAWHALEDAGLVPAELADTRTGVFFGQATHDHALRAAAEGDEIGATTNSGLSQAITANRLSYLWDLRGPSLVVDTACSSSLVAAHLALAALRSGECDLAIVGGVNALLSPVPQLGAARSASLAPDGRCRTLDAAASGYVRAEGAGAVVLRRLADARAAGQRAHAVLAATGVNQDGRTNGLTAPSGRAQTALVRDVLERAGAKPERLGHVELHGTATTLGDSIEARALAAALPGRSAPLTVGSLKPNLGHLEGAAGILGLIKTALVLSRETIPPLAHFERPSPLVNLARLGLTVPTSPQPLPDDAEFASVSAFGFGGTNAHAVLARAPEPTAEPARWRGPVLLPLSARDGESLTEVAAAWGDRLRAEKDWSAVAADAHAAATLRTHHRLRVGVAGADRAALLRGLSAVAAGERAPRDAGRARADRGRLAIAFAGDADYWSTLADQLAAHDEHFGAHLTGATGSDAAERARSALLATLAELGVEAAVEPAGSAPGPAELERLADRGVSHLLLLGPAPTADHADGPVTVVSAPGERPTTVAAIAGALYEHGLAPRPAVTAAHFARAGDVPRHPFRRRRHAPPAGPERQGAAALRELSILPGTHVAELTDLAAGHGPGDPGTLVHDPVALARWAAEELGQPAGRVADLTIHPGAPAPRQLVATLTPDGLNVRLMGRRHQRWLPAASCLLTAGNGAHAAPEPALRARLLALPPGEPRHAVLRERLTELLGALLPGGAPTERQRSATFAELGLPSLLGVELRNRLQREWGAPLSMAVVWGHPTIDRLSAALADGLDGEAAGGGVPSPGAGAPTGAGD
;
A
#
# COMPACT_ATOMS: atom_id res chain seq x y z
N MET A 1 -15.66 35.99 1.87
CA MET A 1 -15.52 35.30 3.16
C MET A 1 -14.95 36.27 4.17
N ALA A 2 -15.56 36.39 5.34
CA ALA A 2 -14.99 37.13 6.47
C ALA A 2 -13.73 36.42 6.98
N ASP A 3 -12.86 37.09 7.74
CA ASP A 3 -11.54 36.54 8.10
C ASP A 3 -11.62 35.28 9.00
N GLY A 4 -12.63 35.15 9.86
CA GLY A 4 -12.87 33.91 10.63
C GLY A 4 -13.37 32.74 9.78
N GLU A 5 -14.13 32.99 8.70
CA GLU A 5 -14.59 31.95 7.76
C GLU A 5 -13.44 31.44 6.88
N ARG A 6 -12.37 32.23 6.70
CA ARG A 6 -11.17 31.83 5.97
C ARG A 6 -10.27 30.88 6.75
N GLU A 7 -10.33 30.90 8.09
CA GLU A 7 -9.56 29.99 8.95
C GLU A 7 -10.17 28.58 9.02
N GLU A 8 -11.51 28.45 8.92
CA GLU A 8 -12.23 27.16 8.89
C GLU A 8 -12.36 26.52 7.49
N ALA A 9 -11.84 27.18 6.47
CA ALA A 9 -11.82 26.67 5.10
C ALA A 9 -10.93 25.42 4.97
N VAL A 10 -11.30 24.47 4.11
CA VAL A 10 -10.53 23.24 3.86
C VAL A 10 -10.01 23.23 2.44
N ALA A 11 -8.70 23.12 2.29
CA ALA A 11 -8.00 23.00 1.02
C ALA A 11 -7.99 21.55 0.52
N VAL A 12 -8.19 21.38 -0.79
CA VAL A 12 -7.83 20.17 -1.52
C VAL A 12 -6.35 20.30 -1.88
N VAL A 13 -5.47 19.63 -1.13
CA VAL A 13 -4.01 19.77 -1.28
C VAL A 13 -3.38 18.70 -2.17
N GLY A 14 -4.07 17.57 -2.41
CA GLY A 14 -3.61 16.53 -3.33
C GLY A 14 -4.77 15.81 -3.99
N MET A 15 -4.55 15.30 -5.21
CA MET A 15 -5.53 14.56 -5.99
C MET A 15 -4.90 13.44 -6.83
N ALA A 16 -5.60 12.32 -6.99
CA ALA A 16 -5.26 11.29 -7.95
C ALA A 16 -6.49 10.50 -8.38
N CYS A 17 -6.42 9.89 -9.56
CA CYS A 17 -7.43 8.98 -10.06
C CYS A 17 -6.80 7.92 -10.96
N ARG A 18 -7.47 6.77 -11.06
CA ARG A 18 -7.22 5.75 -12.08
C ARG A 18 -8.58 5.28 -12.60
N VAL A 19 -8.85 5.56 -13.86
CA VAL A 19 -10.14 5.33 -14.52
C VAL A 19 -9.92 4.83 -15.95
N PRO A 20 -10.95 4.29 -16.62
CA PRO A 20 -10.84 3.86 -18.01
C PRO A 20 -10.27 4.99 -18.90
N GLY A 21 -9.21 4.67 -19.65
CA GLY A 21 -8.54 5.63 -20.54
C GLY A 21 -7.65 6.68 -19.85
N ALA A 22 -7.50 6.67 -18.51
CA ALA A 22 -6.66 7.62 -17.80
C ALA A 22 -6.05 7.05 -16.50
N GLU A 23 -4.71 7.06 -16.42
CA GLU A 23 -3.97 6.63 -15.21
C GLU A 23 -3.51 7.81 -14.34
N THR A 24 -3.56 9.02 -14.88
CA THR A 24 -3.17 10.26 -14.20
C THR A 24 -4.22 11.36 -14.35
N LEU A 25 -4.10 12.43 -13.56
CA LEU A 25 -4.96 13.61 -13.69
C LEU A 25 -4.80 14.30 -15.06
N ASP A 26 -3.60 14.28 -15.63
CA ASP A 26 -3.34 14.86 -16.96
C ASP A 26 -3.93 14.00 -18.07
N ASP A 27 -3.90 12.67 -17.94
CA ASP A 27 -4.60 11.78 -18.87
C ASP A 27 -6.11 12.03 -18.82
N LEU A 28 -6.67 12.11 -17.60
CA LEU A 28 -8.08 12.41 -17.40
C LEU A 28 -8.43 13.76 -18.04
N TRP A 29 -7.63 14.79 -17.78
CA TRP A 29 -7.89 16.12 -18.33
C TRP A 29 -7.83 16.13 -19.86
N ARG A 30 -6.84 15.47 -20.46
CA ARG A 30 -6.74 15.35 -21.93
C ARG A 30 -7.92 14.59 -22.50
N LEU A 31 -8.36 13.49 -21.86
CA LEU A 31 -9.54 12.73 -22.26
C LEU A 31 -10.80 13.60 -22.25
N LEU A 32 -11.02 14.36 -21.17
CA LEU A 32 -12.18 15.24 -21.01
C LEU A 32 -12.18 16.37 -22.05
N LEU A 33 -11.06 17.06 -22.25
CA LEU A 33 -10.95 18.15 -23.23
C LEU A 33 -11.18 17.67 -24.66
N ALA A 34 -10.75 16.45 -24.98
CA ALA A 34 -10.98 15.84 -26.28
C ALA A 34 -12.43 15.34 -26.48
N GLY A 35 -13.27 15.37 -25.42
CA GLY A 35 -14.59 14.75 -25.46
C GLY A 35 -14.53 13.23 -25.64
N GLY A 36 -13.48 12.58 -25.15
CA GLY A 36 -13.23 11.15 -25.34
C GLY A 36 -14.24 10.26 -24.63
N ASP A 37 -14.41 9.04 -25.16
CA ASP A 37 -15.32 8.01 -24.68
C ASP A 37 -14.52 6.76 -24.34
N ALA A 38 -14.53 6.37 -23.06
CA ALA A 38 -13.80 5.23 -22.53
C ALA A 38 -14.70 3.99 -22.31
N ILE A 39 -15.91 4.00 -22.85
CA ILE A 39 -16.84 2.86 -22.77
C ILE A 39 -16.53 1.82 -23.85
N GLY A 40 -16.48 0.57 -23.44
CA GLY A 40 -16.28 -0.58 -24.32
C GLY A 40 -17.13 -1.78 -23.93
N PRO A 41 -17.01 -2.90 -24.68
CA PRO A 41 -17.65 -4.15 -24.29
C PRO A 41 -17.02 -4.73 -23.01
N VAL A 42 -17.75 -5.59 -22.30
CA VAL A 42 -17.21 -6.38 -21.18
C VAL A 42 -15.97 -7.16 -21.65
N PRO A 43 -14.79 -6.96 -21.03
CA PRO A 43 -13.57 -7.63 -21.45
C PRO A 43 -13.53 -9.10 -20.97
N ALA A 44 -12.82 -9.94 -21.71
CA ALA A 44 -12.76 -11.39 -21.48
C ALA A 44 -12.14 -11.77 -20.13
N ASP A 45 -11.31 -10.90 -19.55
CA ASP A 45 -10.68 -11.08 -18.24
C ASP A 45 -11.65 -10.88 -17.06
N ARG A 46 -12.86 -10.32 -17.27
CA ARG A 46 -13.96 -10.32 -16.30
C ARG A 46 -14.78 -11.61 -16.42
N THR A 47 -14.11 -12.76 -16.30
CA THR A 47 -14.62 -14.08 -16.76
C THR A 47 -16.06 -14.39 -16.37
N ALA A 48 -16.43 -14.23 -15.08
CA ALA A 48 -17.80 -14.50 -14.62
C ALA A 48 -18.84 -13.54 -15.22
N LEU A 49 -18.50 -12.25 -15.31
CA LEU A 49 -19.35 -11.22 -15.90
C LEU A 49 -19.48 -11.43 -17.42
N ALA A 50 -18.37 -11.65 -18.11
CA ALA A 50 -18.33 -11.90 -19.55
C ALA A 50 -19.17 -13.14 -19.93
N ALA A 51 -19.05 -14.24 -19.17
CA ALA A 51 -19.82 -15.45 -19.40
C ALA A 51 -21.33 -15.24 -19.18
N ALA A 52 -21.73 -14.45 -18.18
CA ALA A 52 -23.13 -14.21 -17.87
C ALA A 52 -23.80 -13.23 -18.84
N VAL A 53 -23.03 -12.27 -19.37
CA VAL A 53 -23.49 -11.33 -20.40
C VAL A 53 -23.60 -12.03 -21.76
N GLY A 54 -22.63 -12.87 -22.11
CA GLY A 54 -22.63 -13.62 -23.37
C GLY A 54 -22.86 -12.72 -24.58
N ASP A 55 -23.80 -13.12 -25.45
CA ASP A 55 -24.19 -12.38 -26.66
C ASP A 55 -25.35 -11.39 -26.41
N ALA A 56 -25.52 -10.87 -25.18
CA ALA A 56 -26.58 -9.91 -24.88
C ALA A 56 -26.53 -8.69 -25.83
N GLU A 57 -27.65 -8.39 -26.47
CA GLU A 57 -27.79 -7.23 -27.38
C GLU A 57 -28.30 -5.96 -26.66
N ASP A 58 -28.25 -5.94 -25.32
CA ASP A 58 -28.69 -4.81 -24.49
C ASP A 58 -27.52 -4.09 -23.80
N GLY A 59 -27.84 -3.15 -22.91
CA GLY A 59 -26.86 -2.34 -22.19
C GLY A 59 -25.91 -3.14 -21.28
N ALA A 60 -26.24 -4.39 -20.92
CA ALA A 60 -25.40 -5.22 -20.05
C ALA A 60 -24.02 -5.52 -20.68
N ARG A 61 -23.91 -5.46 -22.01
CA ARG A 61 -22.67 -5.73 -22.74
C ARG A 61 -21.62 -4.64 -22.62
N TYR A 62 -21.98 -3.46 -22.10
CA TYR A 62 -21.10 -2.29 -22.07
C TYR A 62 -20.66 -1.91 -20.67
N GLY A 63 -19.48 -1.31 -20.58
CA GLY A 63 -18.94 -0.74 -19.35
C GLY A 63 -17.66 0.06 -19.59
N GLY A 64 -17.31 0.90 -18.63
CA GLY A 64 -15.97 1.48 -18.54
C GLY A 64 -15.07 0.56 -17.73
N PHE A 65 -14.07 -0.08 -18.34
CA PHE A 65 -13.22 -1.06 -17.68
C PHE A 65 -11.78 -0.59 -17.56
N LEU A 66 -11.18 -0.86 -16.40
CA LEU A 66 -9.74 -0.69 -16.22
C LEU A 66 -9.00 -1.85 -16.90
N PRO A 67 -7.93 -1.57 -17.67
CA PRO A 67 -7.05 -2.63 -18.14
C PRO A 67 -6.39 -3.29 -16.92
N GLU A 68 -6.39 -4.62 -16.92
CA GLU A 68 -5.71 -5.43 -15.90
C GLU A 68 -6.04 -5.02 -14.44
N LEU A 69 -7.34 -4.91 -14.11
CA LEU A 69 -7.80 -4.48 -12.78
C LEU A 69 -7.18 -5.28 -11.61
N GLU A 70 -6.91 -6.57 -11.82
CA GLU A 70 -6.32 -7.45 -10.81
C GLU A 70 -4.79 -7.35 -10.72
N SER A 71 -4.15 -6.58 -11.62
CA SER A 71 -2.70 -6.34 -11.60
C SER A 71 -2.36 -5.16 -10.69
N TRP A 72 -1.58 -5.42 -9.64
CA TRP A 72 -1.11 -4.42 -8.69
C TRP A 72 0.22 -4.81 -8.04
N ASP A 73 0.83 -3.89 -7.27
CA ASP A 73 2.16 -4.08 -6.66
C ASP A 73 2.07 -4.31 -5.14
N PRO A 74 1.88 -5.56 -4.67
CA PRO A 74 1.73 -5.85 -3.25
C PRO A 74 3.02 -5.66 -2.45
N GLU A 75 4.18 -5.90 -3.07
CA GLU A 75 5.48 -5.70 -2.40
C GLU A 75 5.66 -4.23 -2.04
N PHE A 76 5.26 -3.32 -2.93
CA PHE A 76 5.25 -1.88 -2.67
C PHE A 76 4.51 -1.52 -1.38
N PHE A 77 3.38 -2.17 -1.11
CA PHE A 77 2.55 -1.93 0.06
C PHE A 77 2.81 -2.89 1.23
N GLY A 78 3.85 -3.72 1.16
CA GLY A 78 4.17 -4.67 2.23
C GLY A 78 3.13 -5.77 2.41
N VAL A 79 2.33 -6.06 1.38
CA VAL A 79 1.33 -7.11 1.35
C VAL A 79 1.98 -8.39 0.81
N THR A 80 1.76 -9.50 1.51
CA THR A 80 2.34 -10.79 1.09
C THR A 80 1.66 -11.31 -0.18
N PRO A 81 2.35 -12.07 -1.06
CA PRO A 81 1.74 -12.65 -2.26
C PRO A 81 0.49 -13.50 -1.95
N ALA A 82 0.50 -14.22 -0.83
CA ALA A 82 -0.63 -15.06 -0.40
C ALA A 82 -1.87 -14.24 0.00
N GLU A 83 -1.66 -13.07 0.63
CA GLU A 83 -2.75 -12.14 0.92
C GLU A 83 -3.22 -11.42 -0.35
N ALA A 84 -2.28 -10.96 -1.17
CA ALA A 84 -2.57 -10.23 -2.41
C ALA A 84 -3.43 -11.02 -3.39
N ALA A 85 -3.25 -12.34 -3.44
CA ALA A 85 -4.02 -13.24 -4.30
C ALA A 85 -5.52 -13.36 -3.95
N ARG A 86 -5.93 -12.95 -2.75
CA ARG A 86 -7.31 -13.04 -2.27
C ARG A 86 -7.93 -11.67 -1.96
N LEU A 87 -7.12 -10.62 -2.06
CA LEU A 87 -7.49 -9.25 -1.76
C LEU A 87 -8.46 -8.71 -2.82
N ASP A 88 -9.53 -8.03 -2.39
CA ASP A 88 -10.43 -7.31 -3.30
C ASP A 88 -9.63 -6.27 -4.10
N PRO A 89 -9.63 -6.32 -5.46
CA PRO A 89 -8.95 -5.33 -6.29
C PRO A 89 -9.29 -3.87 -5.95
N GLN A 90 -10.47 -3.61 -5.37
CA GLN A 90 -10.85 -2.28 -4.88
C GLN A 90 -9.94 -1.78 -3.74
N GLN A 91 -9.49 -2.67 -2.85
CA GLN A 91 -8.54 -2.31 -1.78
C GLN A 91 -7.17 -1.94 -2.37
N ALA A 92 -6.69 -2.70 -3.37
CA ALA A 92 -5.43 -2.40 -4.06
C ALA A 92 -5.50 -1.08 -4.81
N LEU A 93 -6.60 -0.84 -5.53
CA LEU A 93 -6.83 0.39 -6.26
C LEU A 93 -6.91 1.60 -5.32
N ALA A 94 -7.58 1.46 -4.17
CA ALA A 94 -7.62 2.49 -3.12
C ALA A 94 -6.23 2.85 -2.58
N LEU A 95 -5.36 1.85 -2.36
CA LEU A 95 -3.97 2.06 -1.94
C LEU A 95 -3.16 2.84 -2.97
N GLU A 96 -3.22 2.43 -4.25
CA GLU A 96 -2.51 3.10 -5.35
C GLU A 96 -2.93 4.57 -5.49
N VAL A 97 -4.24 4.85 -5.56
CA VAL A 97 -4.72 6.23 -5.75
C VAL A 97 -4.48 7.10 -4.51
N ALA A 98 -4.60 6.56 -3.30
CA ALA A 98 -4.30 7.32 -2.10
C ALA A 98 -2.80 7.65 -1.98
N TRP A 99 -1.92 6.71 -2.33
CA TRP A 99 -0.49 6.97 -2.40
C TRP A 99 -0.17 8.11 -3.37
N HIS A 100 -0.69 8.06 -4.60
CA HIS A 100 -0.47 9.12 -5.58
C HIS A 100 -1.11 10.45 -5.18
N ALA A 101 -2.23 10.45 -4.44
CA ALA A 101 -2.83 11.68 -3.92
C ALA A 101 -1.96 12.30 -2.80
N LEU A 102 -1.30 11.48 -1.98
CA LEU A 102 -0.32 11.95 -0.99
C LEU A 102 0.94 12.51 -1.65
N GLU A 103 1.45 11.86 -2.72
CA GLU A 103 2.57 12.41 -3.51
C GLU A 103 2.21 13.75 -4.15
N ASP A 104 1.01 13.87 -4.71
CA ASP A 104 0.50 15.12 -5.28
C ASP A 104 0.41 16.23 -4.22
N ALA A 105 0.04 15.88 -2.98
CA ALA A 105 0.06 16.78 -1.82
C ALA A 105 1.45 17.11 -1.26
N GLY A 106 2.50 16.42 -1.73
CA GLY A 106 3.85 16.54 -1.19
C GLY A 106 4.00 15.96 0.21
N LEU A 107 3.23 14.92 0.54
CA LEU A 107 3.25 14.26 1.84
C LEU A 107 3.91 12.90 1.71
N VAL A 108 4.88 12.63 2.59
CA VAL A 108 5.55 11.33 2.67
C VAL A 108 4.76 10.44 3.63
N PRO A 109 4.19 9.29 3.19
CA PRO A 109 3.30 8.49 4.03
C PRO A 109 3.92 8.03 5.35
N ALA A 110 5.23 7.76 5.37
CA ALA A 110 5.94 7.37 6.60
C ALA A 110 6.01 8.51 7.65
N GLU A 111 5.87 9.77 7.25
CA GLU A 111 5.82 10.92 8.16
C GLU A 111 4.43 11.17 8.75
N LEU A 112 3.41 10.46 8.23
CA LEU A 112 2.05 10.51 8.75
C LEU A 112 1.82 9.49 9.86
N ALA A 113 2.80 8.63 10.15
CA ALA A 113 2.72 7.66 11.23
C ALA A 113 2.42 8.34 12.57
N ASP A 114 1.55 7.74 13.37
CA ASP A 114 1.06 8.24 14.67
C ASP A 114 0.26 9.57 14.60
N THR A 115 0.01 10.12 13.40
CA THR A 115 -0.76 11.36 13.25
C THR A 115 -2.27 11.10 13.25
N ARG A 116 -3.06 12.12 13.59
CA ARG A 116 -4.53 12.13 13.48
C ARG A 116 -5.00 12.33 12.04
N THR A 117 -4.47 11.54 11.11
CA THR A 117 -4.91 11.53 9.72
C THR A 117 -6.12 10.59 9.58
N GLY A 118 -7.25 11.12 9.09
CA GLY A 118 -8.46 10.34 8.84
C GLY A 118 -8.52 9.75 7.42
N VAL A 119 -9.28 8.67 7.24
CA VAL A 119 -9.49 7.96 5.97
C VAL A 119 -10.99 7.73 5.75
N PHE A 120 -11.53 8.28 4.67
CA PHE A 120 -12.96 8.24 4.36
C PHE A 120 -13.17 7.78 2.91
N PHE A 121 -13.65 6.56 2.70
CA PHE A 121 -13.84 6.01 1.36
C PHE A 121 -15.29 5.70 1.04
N GLY A 122 -15.74 6.06 -0.16
CA GLY A 122 -17.01 5.62 -0.71
C GLY A 122 -16.87 4.30 -1.47
N GLN A 123 -17.62 3.27 -1.09
CA GLN A 123 -17.69 2.00 -1.82
C GLN A 123 -19.12 1.45 -1.72
N ALA A 124 -19.74 1.21 -2.88
CA ALA A 124 -21.15 0.78 -2.94
C ALA A 124 -21.32 -0.70 -3.31
N THR A 125 -20.25 -1.35 -3.77
CA THR A 125 -20.30 -2.71 -4.32
C THR A 125 -19.41 -3.68 -3.55
N HIS A 126 -19.81 -4.95 -3.59
CA HIS A 126 -19.16 -6.08 -2.91
C HIS A 126 -18.88 -7.20 -3.92
N ASP A 127 -18.64 -6.84 -5.19
CA ASP A 127 -18.58 -7.77 -6.31
C ASP A 127 -17.53 -8.87 -6.13
N HIS A 128 -16.40 -8.55 -5.51
CA HIS A 128 -15.36 -9.53 -5.20
C HIS A 128 -15.85 -10.59 -4.21
N ALA A 129 -16.59 -10.21 -3.17
CA ALA A 129 -17.18 -11.15 -2.22
C ALA A 129 -18.26 -12.02 -2.87
N LEU A 130 -19.08 -11.45 -3.76
CA LEU A 130 -20.05 -12.22 -4.54
C LEU A 130 -19.37 -13.22 -5.48
N ARG A 131 -18.29 -12.81 -6.14
CA ARG A 131 -17.48 -13.68 -7.02
C ARG A 131 -16.83 -14.81 -6.22
N ALA A 132 -16.15 -14.49 -5.12
CA ALA A 132 -15.50 -15.48 -4.25
C ALA A 132 -16.50 -16.53 -3.72
N ALA A 133 -17.71 -16.09 -3.35
CA ALA A 133 -18.78 -16.99 -2.92
C ALA A 133 -19.30 -17.89 -4.07
N ALA A 134 -19.45 -17.34 -5.28
CA ALA A 134 -19.91 -18.08 -6.45
C ALA A 134 -18.87 -19.10 -6.95
N GLU A 135 -17.59 -18.77 -6.86
CA GLU A 135 -16.46 -19.62 -7.28
C GLU A 135 -16.06 -20.66 -6.21
N GLY A 136 -16.61 -20.52 -4.99
CA GLY A 136 -16.34 -21.45 -3.90
C GLY A 136 -14.91 -21.33 -3.37
N ASP A 137 -14.38 -20.10 -3.33
CA ASP A 137 -13.03 -19.81 -2.86
C ASP A 137 -12.77 -20.40 -1.47
N GLU A 138 -11.58 -20.97 -1.28
CA GLU A 138 -11.18 -21.54 0.00
C GLU A 138 -11.19 -20.48 1.11
N ILE A 139 -11.82 -20.81 2.24
CA ILE A 139 -11.85 -19.95 3.42
C ILE A 139 -10.55 -20.16 4.21
N GLY A 140 -9.74 -19.11 4.31
CA GLY A 140 -8.47 -19.09 5.03
C GLY A 140 -8.31 -17.86 5.93
N ALA A 141 -7.14 -17.72 6.54
CA ALA A 141 -6.86 -16.66 7.52
C ALA A 141 -7.02 -15.24 6.97
N THR A 142 -6.81 -15.03 5.66
CA THR A 142 -6.91 -13.73 5.00
C THR A 142 -8.26 -13.48 4.33
N THR A 143 -9.22 -14.41 4.40
CA THR A 143 -10.52 -14.26 3.72
C THR A 143 -11.28 -13.04 4.21
N ASN A 144 -11.37 -12.85 5.54
CA ASN A 144 -12.11 -11.71 6.09
C ASN A 144 -11.45 -10.37 5.75
N SER A 145 -10.11 -10.29 5.80
CA SER A 145 -9.39 -9.06 5.47
C SER A 145 -9.41 -8.77 3.96
N GLY A 146 -9.44 -9.81 3.13
CA GLY A 146 -9.51 -9.68 1.67
C GLY A 146 -10.89 -9.29 1.13
N LEU A 147 -11.98 -9.67 1.81
CA LEU A 147 -13.35 -9.46 1.32
C LEU A 147 -14.12 -8.29 1.98
N SER A 148 -13.73 -7.89 3.19
CA SER A 148 -14.49 -6.87 3.93
C SER A 148 -14.26 -5.47 3.36
N GLN A 149 -15.35 -4.73 3.08
CA GLN A 149 -15.27 -3.35 2.62
C GLN A 149 -14.59 -2.44 3.64
N ALA A 150 -14.79 -2.67 4.94
CA ALA A 150 -14.17 -1.83 5.98
C ALA A 150 -12.63 -1.79 5.85
N ILE A 151 -12.05 -2.84 5.29
CA ILE A 151 -10.60 -2.94 5.08
C ILE A 151 -10.13 -2.03 3.95
N THR A 152 -10.99 -1.60 3.02
CA THR A 152 -10.63 -0.58 2.01
C THR A 152 -10.10 0.69 2.66
N ALA A 153 -10.71 1.20 3.75
CA ALA A 153 -10.17 2.34 4.49
C ALA A 153 -9.12 1.91 5.53
N ASN A 154 -9.40 0.86 6.32
CA ASN A 154 -8.56 0.47 7.44
C ASN A 154 -7.16 0.02 7.01
N ARG A 155 -7.00 -0.52 5.80
CA ARG A 155 -5.68 -0.94 5.28
C ARG A 155 -4.76 0.26 5.06
N LEU A 156 -5.27 1.41 4.60
CA LEU A 156 -4.48 2.64 4.50
C LEU A 156 -4.03 3.09 5.90
N SER A 157 -4.96 3.11 6.86
CA SER A 157 -4.66 3.47 8.24
C SER A 157 -3.62 2.53 8.85
N TYR A 158 -3.74 1.23 8.63
CA TYR A 158 -2.81 0.23 9.14
C TYR A 158 -1.41 0.37 8.52
N LEU A 159 -1.31 0.48 7.19
CA LEU A 159 -0.02 0.50 6.49
C LEU A 159 0.79 1.77 6.75
N TRP A 160 0.12 2.89 7.02
CA TRP A 160 0.77 4.17 7.28
C TRP A 160 0.66 4.63 8.74
N ASP A 161 0.22 3.75 9.63
CA ASP A 161 0.04 3.98 11.07
C ASP A 161 -0.76 5.25 11.42
N LEU A 162 -1.90 5.44 10.74
CA LEU A 162 -2.76 6.61 10.91
C LEU A 162 -3.76 6.40 12.06
N ARG A 163 -3.96 7.44 12.87
CA ARG A 163 -4.76 7.38 14.11
C ARG A 163 -6.07 8.18 14.07
N GLY A 164 -6.42 8.77 12.93
CA GLY A 164 -7.71 9.45 12.75
C GLY A 164 -8.87 8.49 12.44
N PRO A 165 -10.09 9.02 12.25
CA PRO A 165 -11.26 8.21 11.87
C PRO A 165 -10.98 7.43 10.58
N SER A 166 -11.35 6.14 10.53
CA SER A 166 -11.18 5.29 9.34
C SER A 166 -12.48 4.56 9.04
N LEU A 167 -13.12 4.89 7.92
CA LEU A 167 -14.44 4.36 7.60
C LEU A 167 -14.72 4.28 6.09
N VAL A 168 -15.57 3.31 5.75
CA VAL A 168 -16.17 3.19 4.42
C VAL A 168 -17.64 3.56 4.51
N VAL A 169 -18.09 4.37 3.56
CA VAL A 169 -19.48 4.84 3.43
C VAL A 169 -20.14 4.14 2.25
N ASP A 170 -21.34 3.61 2.48
CA ASP A 170 -22.25 3.16 1.43
C ASP A 170 -23.57 3.95 1.49
N THR A 171 -23.69 4.91 0.58
CA THR A 171 -24.95 5.59 0.24
C THR A 171 -25.21 5.47 -1.26
N ALA A 172 -24.80 4.34 -1.85
CA ALA A 172 -24.82 4.06 -3.28
C ALA A 172 -24.05 5.11 -4.11
N CYS A 173 -24.68 5.73 -5.10
CA CYS A 173 -24.02 6.63 -6.06
C CYS A 173 -23.48 7.93 -5.43
N SER A 174 -23.89 8.25 -4.20
CA SER A 174 -23.42 9.42 -3.45
C SER A 174 -22.31 9.11 -2.44
N SER A 175 -21.92 7.84 -2.27
CA SER A 175 -21.02 7.37 -1.21
C SER A 175 -19.77 8.22 -1.01
N SER A 176 -19.01 8.48 -2.08
CA SER A 176 -17.75 9.22 -1.96
C SER A 176 -17.92 10.73 -1.70
N LEU A 177 -19.06 11.32 -2.10
CA LEU A 177 -19.34 12.72 -1.78
C LEU A 177 -19.89 12.87 -0.34
N VAL A 178 -20.59 11.86 0.16
CA VAL A 178 -20.93 11.75 1.59
C VAL A 178 -19.66 11.53 2.42
N ALA A 179 -18.71 10.70 1.96
CA ALA A 179 -17.41 10.55 2.59
C ALA A 179 -16.65 11.89 2.69
N ALA A 180 -16.67 12.71 1.64
CA ALA A 180 -16.12 14.07 1.66
C ALA A 180 -16.84 15.00 2.66
N HIS A 181 -18.16 14.86 2.81
CA HIS A 181 -18.91 15.59 3.83
C HIS A 181 -18.49 15.22 5.25
N LEU A 182 -18.35 13.93 5.55
CA LEU A 182 -17.88 13.46 6.85
C LEU A 182 -16.44 13.89 7.15
N ALA A 183 -15.56 13.84 6.16
CA ALA A 183 -14.17 14.30 6.29
C ALA A 183 -14.09 15.81 6.57
N LEU A 184 -14.92 16.62 5.88
CA LEU A 184 -15.00 18.05 6.15
C LEU A 184 -15.47 18.33 7.59
N ALA A 185 -16.46 17.58 8.08
CA ALA A 185 -16.93 17.69 9.45
C ALA A 185 -15.82 17.33 10.46
N ALA A 186 -15.11 16.22 10.26
CA ALA A 186 -14.02 15.77 11.12
C ALA A 186 -12.83 16.74 11.17
N LEU A 187 -12.48 17.36 10.04
CA LEU A 187 -11.42 18.39 9.99
C LEU A 187 -11.81 19.66 10.73
N ARG A 188 -13.09 20.07 10.65
CA ARG A 188 -13.65 21.24 11.33
C ARG A 188 -13.84 21.02 12.83
N SER A 189 -14.24 19.81 13.25
CA SER A 189 -14.35 19.45 14.66
C SER A 189 -13.00 19.18 15.33
N GLY A 190 -11.93 19.04 14.53
CA GLY A 190 -10.59 18.73 15.04
C GLY A 190 -10.40 17.26 15.41
N GLU A 191 -11.30 16.37 14.96
CA GLU A 191 -11.14 14.91 15.07
C GLU A 191 -9.97 14.39 14.22
N CYS A 192 -9.65 15.10 13.12
CA CYS A 192 -8.45 14.89 12.34
C CYS A 192 -7.81 16.23 11.89
N ASP A 193 -6.52 16.18 11.53
CA ASP A 193 -5.75 17.33 11.03
C ASP A 193 -5.48 17.25 9.52
N LEU A 194 -5.64 16.04 8.97
CA LEU A 194 -5.50 15.70 7.57
C LEU A 194 -6.54 14.61 7.27
N ALA A 195 -7.14 14.62 6.08
CA ALA A 195 -8.06 13.56 5.67
C ALA A 195 -7.76 13.07 4.25
N ILE A 196 -7.66 11.75 4.09
CA ILE A 196 -7.63 11.07 2.80
C ILE A 196 -9.07 10.68 2.48
N VAL A 197 -9.62 11.25 1.41
CA VAL A 197 -11.01 11.03 0.99
C VAL A 197 -11.02 10.41 -0.38
N GLY A 198 -11.70 9.29 -0.55
CA GLY A 198 -11.70 8.58 -1.82
C GLY A 198 -13.00 7.89 -2.15
N GLY A 199 -12.99 7.22 -3.29
CA GLY A 199 -14.05 6.33 -3.71
C GLY A 199 -13.53 5.33 -4.73
N VAL A 200 -14.07 4.11 -4.68
CA VAL A 200 -13.65 3.01 -5.54
C VAL A 200 -14.85 2.22 -6.05
N ASN A 201 -14.73 1.69 -7.27
CA ASN A 201 -15.70 0.77 -7.84
C ASN A 201 -15.04 -0.25 -8.77
N ALA A 202 -15.51 -1.50 -8.73
CA ALA A 202 -15.09 -2.59 -9.60
C ALA A 202 -16.28 -3.39 -10.12
N LEU A 203 -16.20 -3.94 -11.34
CA LEU A 203 -17.26 -4.70 -12.00
C LEU A 203 -16.84 -6.17 -12.13
N LEU A 204 -16.90 -6.92 -11.03
CA LEU A 204 -16.41 -8.31 -10.97
C LEU A 204 -17.55 -9.34 -10.99
N SER A 205 -18.78 -8.95 -10.62
CA SER A 205 -19.92 -9.85 -10.52
C SER A 205 -20.98 -9.57 -11.60
N PRO A 206 -21.63 -10.60 -12.17
CA PRO A 206 -22.75 -10.40 -13.07
C PRO A 206 -24.01 -9.86 -12.38
N VAL A 207 -24.14 -10.02 -11.06
CA VAL A 207 -25.38 -9.71 -10.35
C VAL A 207 -25.79 -8.24 -10.50
N PRO A 208 -24.93 -7.24 -10.21
CA PRO A 208 -25.36 -5.84 -10.34
C PRO A 208 -25.49 -5.40 -11.80
N GLN A 209 -24.68 -5.96 -12.71
CA GLN A 209 -24.76 -5.64 -14.15
C GLN A 209 -26.10 -6.07 -14.73
N LEU A 210 -26.47 -7.34 -14.55
CA LEU A 210 -27.72 -7.89 -15.07
C LEU A 210 -28.94 -7.30 -14.34
N GLY A 211 -28.82 -6.98 -13.05
CA GLY A 211 -29.86 -6.26 -12.31
C GLY A 211 -30.14 -4.87 -12.88
N ALA A 212 -29.08 -4.11 -13.20
CA ALA A 212 -29.21 -2.79 -13.82
C ALA A 212 -29.81 -2.89 -15.23
N ALA A 213 -29.42 -3.88 -16.02
CA ALA A 213 -30.00 -4.13 -17.35
C ALA A 213 -31.50 -4.46 -17.27
N ARG A 214 -31.88 -5.38 -16.38
CA ARG A 214 -33.29 -5.83 -16.19
C ARG A 214 -34.20 -4.75 -15.62
N SER A 215 -33.65 -3.75 -14.94
CA SER A 215 -34.40 -2.58 -14.48
C SER A 215 -34.50 -1.47 -15.53
N ALA A 216 -34.00 -1.69 -16.75
CA ALA A 216 -33.92 -0.71 -17.83
C ALA A 216 -33.17 0.58 -17.41
N SER A 217 -32.20 0.44 -16.50
CA SER A 217 -31.37 1.55 -16.03
C SER A 217 -30.17 1.81 -16.93
N LEU A 218 -29.75 0.79 -17.70
CA LEU A 218 -28.60 0.86 -18.59
C LEU A 218 -28.98 1.36 -19.99
N ALA A 219 -28.16 2.23 -20.55
CA ALA A 219 -28.29 2.67 -21.94
C ALA A 219 -28.08 1.47 -22.90
N PRO A 220 -29.05 1.13 -23.77
CA PRO A 220 -28.93 -0.04 -24.66
C PRO A 220 -27.76 0.03 -25.64
N ASP A 221 -27.32 1.24 -26.02
CA ASP A 221 -26.22 1.50 -26.94
C ASP A 221 -24.87 1.71 -26.21
N GLY A 222 -24.85 1.58 -24.88
CA GLY A 222 -23.64 1.78 -24.10
C GLY A 222 -23.18 3.25 -24.03
N ARG A 223 -24.09 4.22 -24.17
CA ARG A 223 -23.73 5.65 -24.15
C ARG A 223 -24.51 6.42 -23.08
N CYS A 224 -23.80 7.06 -22.16
CA CYS A 224 -24.42 8.06 -21.29
C CYS A 224 -24.57 9.38 -22.09
N ARG A 225 -25.80 9.77 -22.42
CA ARG A 225 -26.11 11.00 -23.18
C ARG A 225 -26.79 12.05 -22.30
N THR A 226 -26.09 12.51 -21.28
CA THR A 226 -26.62 13.42 -20.26
C THR A 226 -27.25 14.68 -20.88
N LEU A 227 -28.48 15.01 -20.48
CA LEU A 227 -29.34 16.10 -20.97
C LEU A 227 -29.74 16.03 -22.45
N ASP A 228 -29.27 15.05 -23.22
CA ASP A 228 -29.57 14.91 -24.65
C ASP A 228 -30.96 14.30 -24.88
N ALA A 229 -31.57 14.56 -26.03
CA ALA A 229 -32.83 13.95 -26.43
C ALA A 229 -32.78 12.42 -26.56
N ALA A 230 -31.60 11.84 -26.76
CA ALA A 230 -31.37 10.40 -26.82
C ALA A 230 -30.97 9.76 -25.48
N ALA A 231 -31.05 10.50 -24.36
CA ALA A 231 -30.80 9.98 -23.01
C ALA A 231 -31.72 8.78 -22.70
N SER A 232 -31.13 7.60 -22.46
CA SER A 232 -31.85 6.33 -22.28
C SER A 232 -31.37 5.47 -21.11
N GLY A 233 -30.43 5.97 -20.30
CA GLY A 233 -29.81 5.21 -19.21
C GLY A 233 -28.34 5.57 -19.02
N TYR A 234 -27.72 4.99 -18.00
CA TYR A 234 -26.28 5.12 -17.77
C TYR A 234 -25.53 3.87 -18.21
N VAL A 235 -24.20 3.88 -18.07
CA VAL A 235 -23.33 2.73 -18.25
C VAL A 235 -22.52 2.55 -16.98
N ARG A 236 -22.32 1.32 -16.49
CA ARG A 236 -21.51 1.08 -15.28
C ARG A 236 -20.02 1.20 -15.59
N ALA A 237 -19.22 1.60 -14.62
CA ALA A 237 -17.78 1.74 -14.82
C ALA A 237 -16.94 1.43 -13.57
N GLU A 238 -15.71 1.02 -13.81
CA GLU A 238 -14.66 0.78 -12.83
C GLU A 238 -13.82 2.03 -12.59
N GLY A 239 -13.11 2.06 -11.47
CA GLY A 239 -12.09 3.06 -11.22
C GLY A 239 -12.08 3.56 -9.78
N ALA A 240 -11.11 4.43 -9.49
CA ALA A 240 -11.02 5.09 -8.20
C ALA A 240 -10.49 6.51 -8.33
N GLY A 241 -10.80 7.31 -7.31
CA GLY A 241 -10.20 8.62 -7.10
C GLY A 241 -9.99 8.88 -5.62
N ALA A 242 -8.98 9.69 -5.32
CA ALA A 242 -8.70 10.16 -3.97
C ALA A 242 -8.29 11.63 -3.99
N VAL A 243 -8.64 12.33 -2.92
CA VAL A 243 -8.17 13.67 -2.61
C VAL A 243 -7.64 13.72 -1.19
N VAL A 244 -6.69 14.62 -0.95
CA VAL A 244 -6.16 14.92 0.39
C VAL A 244 -6.69 16.28 0.81
N LEU A 245 -7.33 16.31 1.97
CA LEU A 245 -7.93 17.50 2.55
C LEU A 245 -7.16 17.95 3.79
N ARG A 246 -6.95 19.25 3.89
CA ARG A 246 -6.30 19.89 5.04
C ARG A 246 -6.97 21.23 5.32
N ARG A 247 -7.02 21.69 6.57
CA ARG A 247 -7.42 23.08 6.84
C ARG A 247 -6.52 24.04 6.05
N LEU A 248 -7.12 25.07 5.45
CA LEU A 248 -6.43 26.00 4.55
C LEU A 248 -5.29 26.74 5.27
N ALA A 249 -5.49 27.09 6.54
CA ALA A 249 -4.45 27.69 7.37
C ALA A 249 -3.24 26.76 7.52
N ASP A 250 -3.46 25.48 7.82
CA ASP A 250 -2.40 24.49 7.99
C ASP A 250 -1.70 24.18 6.65
N ALA A 251 -2.45 24.15 5.55
CA ALA A 251 -1.88 24.00 4.20
C ALA A 251 -0.95 25.18 3.87
N ARG A 252 -1.36 26.41 4.15
CA ARG A 252 -0.53 27.61 3.98
C ARG A 252 0.70 27.60 4.86
N ALA A 253 0.55 27.25 6.14
CA ALA A 253 1.65 27.14 7.08
C ALA A 253 2.68 26.09 6.64
N ALA A 254 2.22 25.02 6.00
CA ALA A 254 3.06 23.98 5.41
C ALA A 254 3.57 24.30 4.00
N GLY A 255 3.29 25.49 3.44
CA GLY A 255 3.67 25.86 2.08
C GLY A 255 3.03 24.99 0.99
N GLN A 256 1.92 24.31 1.28
CA GLN A 256 1.23 23.43 0.34
C GLN A 256 0.35 24.23 -0.62
N ARG A 257 0.43 23.89 -1.91
CA ARG A 257 -0.50 24.38 -2.92
C ARG A 257 -1.88 23.75 -2.70
N ALA A 258 -2.93 24.57 -2.78
CA ALA A 258 -4.30 24.08 -2.87
C ALA A 258 -4.73 24.03 -4.34
N HIS A 259 -5.35 22.93 -4.78
CA HIS A 259 -5.99 22.83 -6.09
C HIS A 259 -7.33 23.57 -6.12
N ALA A 260 -8.05 23.53 -5.00
CA ALA A 260 -9.29 24.26 -4.75
C ALA A 260 -9.54 24.32 -3.24
N VAL A 261 -10.56 25.07 -2.82
CA VAL A 261 -11.04 25.10 -1.44
C VAL A 261 -12.43 24.48 -1.39
N LEU A 262 -12.64 23.46 -0.57
CA LEU A 262 -13.95 22.88 -0.30
C LEU A 262 -14.71 23.79 0.67
N ALA A 263 -15.53 24.69 0.11
CA ALA A 263 -16.20 25.75 0.88
C ALA A 263 -17.33 25.20 1.75
N ALA A 264 -18.20 24.36 1.17
CA ALA A 264 -19.26 23.68 1.90
C ALA A 264 -19.65 22.37 1.24
N THR A 265 -20.21 21.47 2.04
CA THR A 265 -20.85 20.24 1.60
C THR A 265 -22.17 20.06 2.35
N GLY A 266 -23.08 19.29 1.75
CA GLY A 266 -24.34 18.91 2.39
C GLY A 266 -24.82 17.56 1.93
N VAL A 267 -25.62 16.94 2.80
CA VAL A 267 -26.29 15.67 2.55
C VAL A 267 -27.74 15.80 3.00
N ASN A 268 -28.68 15.29 2.20
CA ASN A 268 -30.07 15.14 2.62
C ASN A 268 -30.70 13.85 2.06
N GLN A 269 -32.00 13.69 2.25
CA GLN A 269 -32.75 12.53 1.80
C GLN A 269 -34.00 12.96 1.02
N ASP A 270 -34.29 12.21 -0.04
CA ASP A 270 -35.47 12.37 -0.89
C ASP A 270 -36.77 12.14 -0.11
N GLY A 271 -36.72 11.32 0.94
CA GLY A 271 -37.88 10.94 1.73
C GLY A 271 -38.85 10.07 0.93
N ARG A 272 -40.15 10.34 1.02
CA ARG A 272 -41.17 9.55 0.31
C ARG A 272 -41.40 10.12 -1.10
N THR A 273 -40.95 9.39 -2.10
CA THR A 273 -41.12 9.69 -3.54
C THR A 273 -42.02 8.66 -4.22
N ASN A 274 -42.14 8.72 -5.56
CA ASN A 274 -43.05 7.88 -6.35
C ASN A 274 -42.49 6.46 -6.62
N GLY A 275 -41.86 5.88 -5.60
CA GLY A 275 -41.05 4.66 -5.65
C GLY A 275 -39.70 4.89 -5.00
N LEU A 276 -39.15 3.89 -4.30
CA LEU A 276 -37.91 4.02 -3.52
C LEU A 276 -36.75 4.62 -4.33
N THR A 277 -36.69 4.30 -5.63
CA THR A 277 -35.61 4.71 -6.52
C THR A 277 -35.91 5.97 -7.35
N ALA A 278 -37.08 6.58 -7.15
CA ALA A 278 -37.47 7.78 -7.87
C ALA A 278 -36.86 9.03 -7.18
N PRO A 279 -36.13 9.90 -7.92
CA PRO A 279 -35.48 11.06 -7.34
C PRO A 279 -36.46 12.17 -6.95
N SER A 280 -36.08 13.04 -6.00
CA SER A 280 -36.89 14.20 -5.58
C SER A 280 -36.27 15.54 -5.98
N GLY A 281 -36.86 16.21 -6.98
CA GLY A 281 -36.44 17.55 -7.38
C GLY A 281 -36.55 18.58 -6.24
N ARG A 282 -37.52 18.42 -5.33
CA ARG A 282 -37.66 19.28 -4.14
C ARG A 282 -36.46 19.10 -3.19
N ALA A 283 -36.06 17.86 -2.92
CA ALA A 283 -34.93 17.59 -2.04
C ALA A 283 -33.61 18.07 -2.65
N GLN A 284 -33.42 17.87 -3.96
CA GLN A 284 -32.27 18.39 -4.70
C GLN A 284 -32.21 19.92 -4.67
N THR A 285 -33.31 20.63 -4.95
CA THR A 285 -33.35 22.11 -4.84
C THR A 285 -33.02 22.59 -3.44
N ALA A 286 -33.61 21.96 -2.41
CA ALA A 286 -33.35 22.32 -1.03
C ALA A 286 -31.88 22.13 -0.65
N LEU A 287 -31.28 21.01 -1.05
CA LEU A 287 -29.88 20.70 -0.81
C LEU A 287 -28.95 21.71 -1.49
N VAL A 288 -29.11 21.92 -2.79
CA VAL A 288 -28.24 22.81 -3.57
C VAL A 288 -28.30 24.23 -2.99
N ARG A 289 -29.50 24.73 -2.68
CA ARG A 289 -29.67 26.07 -2.09
C ARG A 289 -28.97 26.20 -0.74
N ASP A 290 -29.20 25.25 0.16
CA ASP A 290 -28.62 25.25 1.50
C ASP A 290 -27.08 25.20 1.46
N VAL A 291 -26.49 24.35 0.61
CA VAL A 291 -25.03 24.27 0.50
C VAL A 291 -24.43 25.52 -0.12
N LEU A 292 -25.07 26.13 -1.12
CA LEU A 292 -24.62 27.41 -1.69
C LEU A 292 -24.68 28.54 -0.66
N GLU A 293 -25.75 28.60 0.12
CA GLU A 293 -25.91 29.58 1.21
C GLU A 293 -24.81 29.40 2.27
N ARG A 294 -24.57 28.17 2.73
CA ARG A 294 -23.49 27.84 3.69
C ARG A 294 -22.08 28.11 3.13
N ALA A 295 -21.89 28.01 1.82
CA ALA A 295 -20.64 28.37 1.16
C ALA A 295 -20.47 29.90 0.99
N GLY A 296 -21.51 30.70 1.22
CA GLY A 296 -21.54 32.11 0.81
C GLY A 296 -21.45 32.30 -0.71
N ALA A 297 -21.76 31.26 -1.48
CA ALA A 297 -21.63 31.24 -2.93
C ALA A 297 -22.84 31.91 -3.58
N LYS A 298 -22.66 33.17 -4.01
CA LYS A 298 -23.68 33.90 -4.75
C LYS A 298 -23.98 33.18 -6.07
N PRO A 299 -25.27 33.02 -6.46
CA PRO A 299 -25.63 32.38 -7.71
C PRO A 299 -24.86 32.91 -8.92
N GLU A 300 -24.60 34.21 -9.02
CA GLU A 300 -23.91 34.84 -10.16
C GLU A 300 -22.42 34.47 -10.24
N ARG A 301 -21.79 34.14 -9.11
CA ARG A 301 -20.36 33.79 -9.02
C ARG A 301 -20.09 32.30 -9.19
N LEU A 302 -21.15 31.49 -9.38
CA LEU A 302 -21.05 30.06 -9.69
C LEU A 302 -20.86 29.90 -11.21
N GLY A 303 -19.67 29.48 -11.62
CA GLY A 303 -19.31 29.37 -13.04
C GLY A 303 -19.67 28.03 -13.68
N HIS A 304 -19.63 26.93 -12.91
CA HIS A 304 -19.85 25.59 -13.42
C HIS A 304 -20.52 24.66 -12.40
N VAL A 305 -21.36 23.76 -12.88
CA VAL A 305 -21.89 22.64 -12.08
C VAL A 305 -21.66 21.31 -12.77
N GLU A 306 -20.92 20.44 -12.09
CA GLU A 306 -20.82 19.01 -12.41
C GLU A 306 -22.06 18.30 -11.85
N LEU A 307 -22.94 17.92 -12.76
CA LEU A 307 -24.20 17.25 -12.45
C LEU A 307 -23.96 15.80 -12.00
N HIS A 308 -24.93 15.25 -11.27
CA HIS A 308 -25.07 13.81 -11.14
C HIS A 308 -25.30 13.18 -12.52
N GLY A 309 -26.21 13.70 -13.34
CA GLY A 309 -26.20 13.56 -14.80
C GLY A 309 -26.08 12.12 -15.32
N THR A 310 -26.94 11.22 -14.86
CA THR A 310 -26.93 9.79 -15.21
C THR A 310 -27.49 9.48 -16.61
N ALA A 311 -27.85 10.48 -17.41
CA ALA A 311 -28.43 10.26 -18.73
C ALA A 311 -29.74 9.47 -18.69
N THR A 312 -30.48 9.57 -17.58
CA THR A 312 -31.82 9.00 -17.47
C THR A 312 -32.84 10.07 -17.81
N THR A 313 -33.82 9.74 -18.65
CA THR A 313 -34.79 10.71 -19.16
C THR A 313 -35.52 11.47 -18.04
N LEU A 314 -35.92 10.76 -16.99
CA LEU A 314 -36.58 11.35 -15.83
C LEU A 314 -35.58 12.10 -14.94
N GLY A 315 -34.46 11.46 -14.58
CA GLY A 315 -33.48 11.99 -13.63
C GLY A 315 -32.84 13.28 -14.12
N ASP A 316 -32.36 13.33 -15.36
CA ASP A 316 -31.76 14.51 -15.97
C ASP A 316 -32.73 15.70 -15.97
N SER A 317 -34.01 15.44 -16.27
CA SER A 317 -35.04 16.48 -16.30
C SER A 317 -35.36 17.03 -14.90
N ILE A 318 -35.34 16.15 -13.88
CA ILE A 318 -35.56 16.53 -12.48
C ILE A 318 -34.38 17.35 -11.98
N GLU A 319 -33.16 16.88 -12.23
CA GLU A 319 -31.94 17.55 -11.81
C GLU A 319 -31.79 18.94 -12.43
N ALA A 320 -31.97 19.08 -13.75
CA ALA A 320 -31.87 20.37 -14.44
C ALA A 320 -32.88 21.39 -13.90
N ARG A 321 -34.13 20.97 -13.65
CA ARG A 321 -35.15 21.83 -13.05
C ARG A 321 -34.84 22.17 -11.60
N ALA A 322 -34.34 21.20 -10.84
CA ALA A 322 -34.00 21.39 -9.43
C ALA A 322 -32.87 22.40 -9.25
N LEU A 323 -31.85 22.33 -10.12
CA LEU A 323 -30.73 23.27 -10.16
C LEU A 323 -31.18 24.68 -10.52
N ALA A 324 -31.99 24.83 -11.58
CA ALA A 324 -32.53 26.14 -11.98
C ALA A 324 -33.39 26.76 -10.86
N ALA A 325 -34.18 25.97 -10.14
CA ALA A 325 -34.98 26.43 -9.01
C ALA A 325 -34.14 26.80 -7.77
N ALA A 326 -32.92 26.25 -7.64
CA ALA A 326 -32.00 26.60 -6.57
C ALA A 326 -31.27 27.94 -6.84
N LEU A 327 -31.20 28.37 -8.11
CA LEU A 327 -30.42 29.53 -8.58
C LEU A 327 -31.29 30.60 -9.26
N PRO A 328 -32.30 31.18 -8.59
CA PRO A 328 -33.14 32.20 -9.20
C PRO A 328 -32.37 33.50 -9.46
N GLY A 329 -32.77 34.25 -10.48
CA GLY A 329 -32.32 35.64 -10.68
C GLY A 329 -30.97 35.83 -11.39
N ARG A 330 -30.34 34.75 -11.85
CA ARG A 330 -29.11 34.85 -12.67
C ARG A 330 -29.36 35.61 -13.97
N SER A 331 -28.45 36.52 -14.30
CA SER A 331 -28.46 37.30 -15.55
C SER A 331 -27.85 36.54 -16.74
N ALA A 332 -26.89 35.64 -16.48
CA ALA A 332 -26.22 34.81 -17.47
C ALA A 332 -26.51 33.30 -17.24
N PRO A 333 -26.64 32.51 -18.31
CA PRO A 333 -26.80 31.06 -18.19
C PRO A 333 -25.66 30.41 -17.40
N LEU A 334 -25.97 29.39 -16.62
CA LEU A 334 -25.00 28.57 -15.92
C LEU A 334 -24.52 27.42 -16.80
N THR A 335 -23.21 27.24 -16.91
CA THR A 335 -22.63 26.11 -17.64
C THR A 335 -22.69 24.83 -16.80
N VAL A 336 -23.30 23.78 -17.34
CA VAL A 336 -23.41 22.47 -16.67
C VAL A 336 -22.70 21.38 -17.45
N GLY A 337 -22.22 20.35 -16.76
CA GLY A 337 -21.57 19.20 -17.37
C GLY A 337 -21.73 17.93 -16.54
N SER A 338 -21.18 16.83 -17.06
CA SER A 338 -21.06 15.54 -16.38
C SER A 338 -19.85 14.82 -16.98
N LEU A 339 -19.12 14.06 -16.17
CA LEU A 339 -18.03 13.18 -16.62
C LEU A 339 -18.52 11.78 -17.05
N LYS A 340 -19.78 11.45 -16.75
CA LYS A 340 -20.34 10.11 -17.01
C LYS A 340 -20.44 9.77 -18.50
N PRO A 341 -20.69 10.74 -19.40
CA PRO A 341 -20.55 10.51 -20.85
C PRO A 341 -19.16 10.03 -21.27
N ASN A 342 -18.09 10.42 -20.56
CA ASN A 342 -16.72 10.04 -20.90
C ASN A 342 -16.32 8.69 -20.27
N LEU A 343 -16.66 8.49 -19.00
CA LEU A 343 -16.12 7.39 -18.19
C LEU A 343 -17.15 6.32 -17.82
N GLY A 344 -18.45 6.61 -17.99
CA GLY A 344 -19.54 5.87 -17.38
C GLY A 344 -19.79 6.28 -15.92
N HIS A 345 -20.67 5.54 -15.26
CA HIS A 345 -21.06 5.77 -13.88
C HIS A 345 -20.28 4.84 -12.95
N LEU A 346 -19.30 5.42 -12.24
CA LEU A 346 -18.45 4.71 -11.28
C LEU A 346 -19.08 4.53 -9.89
N GLU A 347 -20.42 4.56 -9.79
CA GLU A 347 -21.17 4.21 -8.57
C GLU A 347 -20.61 4.88 -7.30
N GLY A 348 -20.03 4.10 -6.37
CA GLY A 348 -19.45 4.62 -5.12
C GLY A 348 -18.34 5.66 -5.32
N ALA A 349 -17.61 5.61 -6.44
CA ALA A 349 -16.55 6.55 -6.80
C ALA A 349 -17.01 7.75 -7.64
N ALA A 350 -18.29 7.81 -8.06
CA ALA A 350 -18.75 8.85 -8.97
C ALA A 350 -18.64 10.28 -8.39
N GLY A 351 -18.91 10.44 -7.09
CA GLY A 351 -18.86 11.72 -6.40
C GLY A 351 -17.44 12.31 -6.34
N ILE A 352 -16.45 11.52 -5.94
CA ILE A 352 -15.06 12.00 -5.84
C ILE A 352 -14.45 12.34 -7.19
N LEU A 353 -14.79 11.59 -8.25
CA LEU A 353 -14.37 11.90 -9.61
C LEU A 353 -14.97 13.22 -10.11
N GLY A 354 -16.24 13.48 -9.77
CA GLY A 354 -16.89 14.77 -10.04
C GLY A 354 -16.22 15.92 -9.27
N LEU A 355 -15.84 15.69 -8.02
CA LEU A 355 -15.09 16.65 -7.20
C LEU A 355 -13.72 16.95 -7.80
N ILE A 356 -12.97 15.93 -8.23
CA ILE A 356 -11.67 16.08 -8.91
C ILE A 356 -11.83 16.89 -10.20
N LYS A 357 -12.79 16.55 -11.07
CA LYS A 357 -13.07 17.33 -12.29
C LYS A 357 -13.39 18.79 -11.95
N THR A 358 -14.21 19.02 -10.92
CA THR A 358 -14.60 20.37 -10.50
C THR A 358 -13.41 21.19 -10.00
N ALA A 359 -12.51 20.57 -9.24
CA ALA A 359 -11.25 21.20 -8.83
C ALA A 359 -10.31 21.49 -10.02
N LEU A 360 -10.25 20.60 -11.01
CA LEU A 360 -9.50 20.83 -12.25
C LEU A 360 -10.10 21.97 -13.09
N VAL A 361 -11.43 22.09 -13.18
CA VAL A 361 -12.10 23.22 -13.86
C VAL A 361 -11.73 24.55 -13.21
N LEU A 362 -11.71 24.62 -11.88
CA LEU A 362 -11.32 25.83 -11.14
C LEU A 362 -9.83 26.15 -11.29
N SER A 363 -8.96 25.15 -11.20
CA SER A 363 -7.50 25.34 -11.22
C SER A 363 -6.91 25.52 -12.62
N ARG A 364 -7.57 24.99 -13.66
CA ARG A 364 -7.16 25.12 -15.07
C ARG A 364 -8.03 26.09 -15.86
N GLU A 365 -8.99 26.74 -15.19
CA GLU A 365 -9.87 27.78 -15.72
C GLU A 365 -10.54 27.42 -17.06
N THR A 366 -10.81 26.14 -17.27
CA THR A 366 -11.36 25.62 -18.52
C THR A 366 -12.44 24.60 -18.20
N ILE A 367 -13.58 24.70 -18.89
CA ILE A 367 -14.71 23.78 -18.81
C ILE A 367 -14.61 22.81 -20.00
N PRO A 368 -14.43 21.49 -19.77
CA PRO A 368 -14.46 20.50 -20.84
C PRO A 368 -15.84 20.38 -21.50
N PRO A 369 -15.92 19.94 -22.77
CA PRO A 369 -17.19 19.65 -23.42
C PRO A 369 -17.97 18.52 -22.72
N LEU A 370 -19.29 18.55 -22.83
CA LEU A 370 -20.15 17.41 -22.49
C LEU A 370 -20.17 16.44 -23.67
N ALA A 371 -19.53 15.28 -23.51
CA ALA A 371 -19.53 14.27 -24.57
C ALA A 371 -20.95 13.77 -24.87
N HIS A 372 -21.17 13.37 -26.14
CA HIS A 372 -22.43 12.82 -26.66
C HIS A 372 -23.66 13.73 -26.59
N PHE A 373 -23.48 15.05 -26.36
CA PHE A 373 -24.56 16.03 -26.42
C PHE A 373 -24.68 16.63 -27.83
N GLU A 374 -25.82 16.40 -28.49
CA GLU A 374 -26.15 16.94 -29.81
C GLU A 374 -27.32 17.92 -29.74
N ARG A 375 -28.38 17.56 -29.00
CA ARG A 375 -29.59 18.38 -28.86
C ARG A 375 -30.27 18.15 -27.51
N PRO A 376 -30.79 19.21 -26.88
CA PRO A 376 -31.41 19.09 -25.56
C PRO A 376 -32.65 18.19 -25.59
N SER A 377 -32.85 17.45 -24.49
CA SER A 377 -34.08 16.68 -24.26
C SER A 377 -35.32 17.56 -24.37
N PRO A 378 -36.42 17.08 -24.99
CA PRO A 378 -37.68 17.84 -25.05
C PRO A 378 -38.28 18.10 -23.66
N LEU A 379 -37.87 17.34 -22.64
CA LEU A 379 -38.26 17.54 -21.24
C LEU A 379 -37.45 18.63 -20.52
N VAL A 380 -36.39 19.14 -21.16
CA VAL A 380 -35.42 20.11 -20.61
C VAL A 380 -35.25 21.27 -21.58
N ASN A 381 -35.93 22.39 -21.30
CA ASN A 381 -35.69 23.62 -22.04
C ASN A 381 -34.54 24.41 -21.40
N LEU A 382 -33.30 24.14 -21.84
CA LEU A 382 -32.09 24.75 -21.29
C LEU A 382 -32.15 26.28 -21.22
N ALA A 383 -32.64 26.93 -22.28
CA ALA A 383 -32.77 28.39 -22.34
C ALA A 383 -33.72 28.94 -21.26
N ARG A 384 -34.89 28.30 -21.06
CA ARG A 384 -35.83 28.70 -19.99
C ARG A 384 -35.32 28.41 -18.59
N LEU A 385 -34.45 27.40 -18.45
CA LEU A 385 -33.82 27.06 -17.19
C LEU A 385 -32.57 27.89 -16.88
N GLY A 386 -32.14 28.76 -17.81
CA GLY A 386 -30.90 29.52 -17.66
C GLY A 386 -29.67 28.61 -17.59
N LEU A 387 -29.67 27.51 -18.33
CA LEU A 387 -28.56 26.54 -18.38
C LEU A 387 -27.95 26.51 -19.79
N THR A 388 -26.66 26.22 -19.87
CA THR A 388 -25.94 25.96 -21.12
C THR A 388 -25.03 24.74 -20.99
N VAL A 389 -24.79 24.06 -22.11
CA VAL A 389 -23.96 22.86 -22.19
C VAL A 389 -22.80 23.13 -23.15
N PRO A 390 -21.54 22.93 -22.74
CA PRO A 390 -20.39 23.15 -23.61
C PRO A 390 -20.25 21.98 -24.59
N THR A 391 -20.13 22.26 -25.89
CA THR A 391 -19.85 21.25 -26.95
C THR A 391 -18.40 21.27 -27.43
N SER A 392 -17.62 22.24 -26.96
CA SER A 392 -16.16 22.35 -27.10
C SER A 392 -15.58 22.84 -25.77
N PRO A 393 -14.25 22.71 -25.55
CA PRO A 393 -13.61 23.39 -24.42
C PRO A 393 -13.94 24.89 -24.41
N GLN A 394 -14.27 25.43 -23.23
CA GLN A 394 -14.59 26.84 -23.04
C GLN A 394 -13.85 27.37 -21.80
N PRO A 395 -13.42 28.64 -21.78
CA PRO A 395 -12.86 29.23 -20.57
C PRO A 395 -13.92 29.29 -19.46
N LEU A 396 -13.50 29.08 -18.22
CA LEU A 396 -14.32 29.39 -17.06
C LEU A 396 -14.52 30.93 -17.03
N PRO A 397 -15.72 31.45 -16.72
CA PRO A 397 -15.92 32.90 -16.64
C PRO A 397 -14.95 33.54 -15.63
N ASP A 398 -14.35 34.68 -15.99
CA ASP A 398 -13.36 35.40 -15.14
C ASP A 398 -13.92 35.75 -13.75
N ASP A 399 -15.22 35.96 -13.69
CA ASP A 399 -15.95 36.36 -12.50
C ASP A 399 -16.46 35.15 -11.68
N ALA A 400 -16.17 33.92 -12.13
CA ALA A 400 -16.47 32.70 -11.40
C ALA A 400 -15.49 32.49 -10.23
N GLU A 401 -16.04 32.51 -9.02
CA GLU A 401 -15.33 32.15 -7.80
C GLU A 401 -15.58 30.71 -7.38
N PHE A 402 -16.73 30.16 -7.78
CA PHE A 402 -17.21 28.86 -7.32
C PHE A 402 -17.55 27.94 -8.48
N ALA A 403 -17.40 26.64 -8.23
CA ALA A 403 -17.99 25.56 -9.00
C ALA A 403 -18.54 24.51 -8.02
N SER A 404 -19.49 23.67 -8.45
CA SER A 404 -20.09 22.68 -7.55
C SER A 404 -20.29 21.33 -8.21
N VAL A 405 -20.40 20.28 -7.40
CA VAL A 405 -20.66 18.90 -7.82
C VAL A 405 -21.83 18.29 -7.06
N SER A 406 -22.67 17.54 -7.78
CA SER A 406 -23.80 16.78 -7.23
C SER A 406 -23.62 15.28 -7.38
N ALA A 407 -24.07 14.52 -6.37
CA ALA A 407 -24.18 13.06 -6.45
C ALA A 407 -25.45 12.59 -5.73
N PHE A 408 -26.34 11.89 -6.44
CA PHE A 408 -27.63 11.45 -5.92
C PHE A 408 -27.69 9.93 -5.88
N GLY A 409 -27.76 9.35 -4.69
CA GLY A 409 -27.84 7.90 -4.52
C GLY A 409 -29.21 7.39 -4.92
N PHE A 410 -29.28 6.23 -5.59
CA PHE A 410 -30.57 5.66 -6.01
C PHE A 410 -31.49 5.31 -4.83
N GLY A 411 -30.98 5.20 -3.60
CA GLY A 411 -31.76 5.06 -2.37
C GLY A 411 -32.25 6.37 -1.76
N GLY A 412 -32.09 7.50 -2.45
CA GLY A 412 -32.58 8.83 -2.06
C GLY A 412 -31.59 9.69 -1.27
N THR A 413 -30.43 9.17 -0.87
CA THR A 413 -29.41 9.98 -0.18
C THR A 413 -28.67 10.86 -1.18
N ASN A 414 -28.89 12.17 -1.09
CA ASN A 414 -28.29 13.16 -1.97
C ASN A 414 -27.09 13.83 -1.30
N ALA A 415 -26.05 14.14 -2.07
CA ALA A 415 -24.91 14.91 -1.64
C ALA A 415 -24.59 16.02 -2.65
N HIS A 416 -24.15 17.17 -2.15
CA HIS A 416 -23.72 18.30 -2.96
C HIS A 416 -22.52 19.00 -2.30
N ALA A 417 -21.57 19.46 -3.11
CA ALA A 417 -20.37 20.14 -2.64
C ALA A 417 -20.07 21.39 -3.49
N VAL A 418 -19.70 22.48 -2.83
CA VAL A 418 -19.29 23.74 -3.44
C VAL A 418 -17.79 23.93 -3.21
N LEU A 419 -17.05 24.11 -4.30
CA LEU A 419 -15.64 24.40 -4.32
C LEU A 419 -15.42 25.86 -4.71
N ALA A 420 -14.51 26.54 -4.03
CA ALA A 420 -14.03 27.86 -4.36
C ALA A 420 -12.64 27.78 -5.00
N ARG A 421 -12.31 28.78 -5.82
CA ARG A 421 -10.96 28.96 -6.36
C ARG A 421 -9.94 28.99 -5.22
N ALA A 422 -8.80 28.31 -5.42
CA ALA A 422 -7.71 28.36 -4.46
C ALA A 422 -7.12 29.79 -4.39
N PRO A 423 -6.66 30.26 -3.22
CA PRO A 423 -5.90 31.50 -3.14
C PRO A 423 -4.62 31.40 -3.95
N GLU A 424 -4.29 32.44 -4.71
CA GLU A 424 -3.01 32.52 -5.40
C GLU A 424 -1.84 32.42 -4.40
N PRO A 425 -0.76 31.71 -4.74
CA PRO A 425 0.46 31.73 -3.96
C PRO A 425 0.97 33.18 -3.84
N THR A 426 1.20 33.64 -2.61
CA THR A 426 1.64 35.02 -2.35
C THR A 426 3.16 35.20 -2.47
N ALA A 427 3.92 34.11 -2.59
CA ALA A 427 5.37 34.14 -2.65
C ALA A 427 5.84 34.11 -4.11
N GLU A 428 6.57 35.15 -4.52
CA GLU A 428 7.35 35.12 -5.77
C GLU A 428 8.40 34.01 -5.68
N PRO A 429 8.55 33.17 -6.73
CA PRO A 429 9.63 32.20 -6.75
C PRO A 429 10.97 32.92 -6.65
N ALA A 430 11.79 32.59 -5.64
CA ALA A 430 13.18 33.00 -5.64
C ALA A 430 13.90 32.49 -6.91
N ARG A 431 14.80 33.32 -7.46
CA ARG A 431 15.53 32.98 -8.68
C ARG A 431 16.69 32.05 -8.35
N TRP A 432 16.75 30.88 -8.97
CA TRP A 432 17.87 29.96 -8.82
C TRP A 432 18.82 30.03 -10.03
N ARG A 433 20.12 30.14 -9.75
CA ARG A 433 21.18 30.19 -10.79
C ARG A 433 22.27 29.13 -10.59
N GLY A 434 22.20 28.37 -9.51
CA GLY A 434 23.18 27.34 -9.16
C GLY A 434 22.93 26.00 -9.86
N PRO A 435 23.81 25.02 -9.62
CA PRO A 435 23.58 23.63 -10.03
C PRO A 435 22.36 23.04 -9.32
N VAL A 436 21.79 21.99 -9.92
CA VAL A 436 20.66 21.24 -9.37
C VAL A 436 21.07 19.79 -9.16
N LEU A 437 20.73 19.24 -7.99
CA LEU A 437 20.76 17.81 -7.71
C LEU A 437 19.33 17.26 -7.79
N LEU A 438 19.12 16.29 -8.66
CA LEU A 438 17.87 15.56 -8.77
C LEU A 438 18.01 14.17 -8.12
N PRO A 439 17.44 13.95 -6.93
CA PRO A 439 17.43 12.63 -6.31
C PRO A 439 16.36 11.75 -6.96
N LEU A 440 16.77 10.58 -7.44
CA LEU A 440 15.89 9.55 -7.94
C LEU A 440 15.89 8.38 -6.96
N SER A 441 14.73 7.75 -6.78
CA SER A 441 14.68 6.44 -6.13
C SER A 441 13.59 5.56 -6.68
N ALA A 442 13.80 4.26 -6.56
CA ALA A 442 12.81 3.24 -6.86
C ALA A 442 13.05 1.98 -6.02
N ARG A 443 12.11 1.03 -6.08
CA ARG A 443 12.25 -0.27 -5.42
C ARG A 443 13.00 -1.29 -6.28
N ASP A 444 13.10 -1.07 -7.59
CA ASP A 444 13.74 -1.97 -8.55
C ASP A 444 14.31 -1.17 -9.73
N GLY A 445 15.17 -1.81 -10.53
CA GLY A 445 15.90 -1.14 -11.60
C GLY A 445 15.00 -0.66 -12.74
N GLU A 446 13.93 -1.39 -13.05
CA GLU A 446 12.99 -1.01 -14.11
C GLU A 446 12.19 0.24 -13.69
N SER A 447 11.80 0.31 -12.41
CA SER A 447 11.05 1.44 -11.85
C SER A 447 11.92 2.69 -11.80
N LEU A 448 13.22 2.52 -11.60
CA LEU A 448 14.17 3.62 -11.69
C LEU A 448 14.30 4.16 -13.11
N THR A 449 14.32 3.28 -14.11
CA THR A 449 14.33 3.67 -15.54
C THR A 449 13.09 4.47 -15.90
N GLU A 450 11.90 4.04 -15.47
CA GLU A 450 10.65 4.76 -15.69
C GLU A 450 10.64 6.13 -15.02
N VAL A 451 11.08 6.21 -13.76
CA VAL A 451 11.21 7.49 -13.04
C VAL A 451 12.19 8.42 -13.76
N ALA A 452 13.33 7.92 -14.22
CA ALA A 452 14.32 8.72 -14.96
C ALA A 452 13.77 9.24 -16.29
N ALA A 453 13.01 8.41 -17.01
CA ALA A 453 12.35 8.81 -18.26
C ALA A 453 11.29 9.89 -18.02
N ALA A 454 10.43 9.71 -17.01
CA ALA A 454 9.40 10.68 -16.64
C ALA A 454 10.01 12.04 -16.23
N TRP A 455 11.12 12.03 -15.49
CA TRP A 455 11.89 13.24 -15.21
C TRP A 455 12.47 13.87 -16.47
N GLY A 456 12.95 13.06 -17.41
CA GLY A 456 13.42 13.53 -18.71
C GLY A 456 12.33 14.30 -19.46
N ASP A 457 11.10 13.79 -19.48
CA ASP A 457 9.96 14.45 -20.13
C ASP A 457 9.53 15.71 -19.39
N ARG A 458 9.50 15.67 -18.06
CA ARG A 458 9.24 16.84 -17.22
C ARG A 458 10.23 17.98 -17.49
N LEU A 459 11.52 17.67 -17.48
CA LEU A 459 12.58 18.61 -17.82
C LEU A 459 12.49 19.09 -19.28
N ARG A 460 11.97 18.27 -20.20
CA ARG A 460 11.77 18.71 -21.58
C ARG A 460 10.69 19.79 -21.68
N ALA A 461 9.60 19.62 -20.93
CA ALA A 461 8.47 20.54 -20.90
C ALA A 461 8.78 21.85 -20.15
N GLU A 462 9.47 21.79 -19.01
CA GLU A 462 9.82 22.96 -18.21
C GLU A 462 11.09 23.65 -18.74
N LYS A 463 10.99 24.96 -19.00
CA LYS A 463 12.08 25.77 -19.58
C LYS A 463 12.74 26.69 -18.56
N ASP A 464 12.06 27.00 -17.45
CA ASP A 464 12.62 27.82 -16.39
C ASP A 464 13.52 26.98 -15.48
N TRP A 465 14.77 27.41 -15.31
CA TRP A 465 15.75 26.73 -14.46
C TRP A 465 15.39 26.81 -12.97
N SER A 466 14.74 27.90 -12.53
CA SER A 466 14.30 28.04 -11.13
C SER A 466 13.16 27.07 -10.83
N ALA A 467 12.27 26.86 -11.78
CA ALA A 467 11.23 25.85 -11.72
C ALA A 467 11.81 24.43 -11.63
N VAL A 468 12.85 24.11 -12.41
CA VAL A 468 13.53 22.81 -12.33
C VAL A 468 14.17 22.60 -10.95
N ALA A 469 14.81 23.63 -10.40
CA ALA A 469 15.38 23.57 -9.05
C ALA A 469 14.31 23.35 -7.98
N ALA A 470 13.15 24.00 -8.12
CA ALA A 470 11.98 23.79 -7.25
C ALA A 470 11.44 22.35 -7.33
N ASP A 471 11.30 21.79 -8.54
CA ASP A 471 10.86 20.42 -8.72
C ASP A 471 11.87 19.44 -8.08
N ALA A 472 13.17 19.66 -8.26
CA ALA A 472 14.21 18.84 -7.65
C ALA A 472 14.22 18.95 -6.12
N HIS A 473 13.98 20.15 -5.56
CA HIS A 473 13.80 20.36 -4.13
C HIS A 473 12.58 19.58 -3.60
N ALA A 474 11.44 19.65 -4.30
CA ALA A 474 10.26 18.87 -3.95
C ALA A 474 10.52 17.36 -4.03
N ALA A 475 11.28 16.89 -5.01
CA ALA A 475 11.71 15.50 -5.11
C ALA A 475 12.61 15.06 -3.94
N ALA A 476 13.44 15.97 -3.41
CA ALA A 476 14.34 15.72 -2.28
C ALA A 476 13.65 15.69 -0.91
N THR A 477 12.54 16.44 -0.77
CA THR A 477 11.95 16.73 0.55
C THR A 477 10.54 16.16 0.69
N LEU A 478 9.78 16.06 -0.40
CA LEU A 478 8.34 15.76 -0.42
C LEU A 478 8.04 14.40 -1.08
N ARG A 479 9.03 13.50 -1.14
CA ARG A 479 8.92 12.16 -1.72
C ARG A 479 9.49 11.08 -0.81
N THR A 480 8.93 9.89 -0.92
CA THR A 480 9.50 8.69 -0.32
C THR A 480 10.79 8.32 -1.06
N HIS A 481 11.89 8.14 -0.33
CA HIS A 481 13.16 7.68 -0.91
C HIS A 481 13.35 6.18 -0.74
N HIS A 482 13.11 5.42 -1.81
CA HIS A 482 13.21 3.96 -1.84
C HIS A 482 14.67 3.45 -1.82
N ARG A 483 14.83 2.12 -1.84
CA ARG A 483 16.12 1.45 -1.63
C ARG A 483 17.12 1.71 -2.76
N LEU A 484 16.70 1.69 -4.02
CA LEU A 484 17.59 1.96 -5.15
C LEU A 484 17.62 3.46 -5.38
N ARG A 485 18.81 4.06 -5.31
CA ARG A 485 18.98 5.51 -5.35
C ARG A 485 20.03 5.92 -6.38
N VAL A 486 19.77 7.06 -7.04
CA VAL A 486 20.71 7.75 -7.94
C VAL A 486 20.56 9.26 -7.75
N GLY A 487 21.67 9.99 -7.62
CA GLY A 487 21.69 11.45 -7.58
C GLY A 487 22.18 12.05 -8.89
N VAL A 488 21.31 12.68 -9.69
CA VAL A 488 21.70 13.31 -10.96
C VAL A 488 21.98 14.78 -10.76
N ALA A 489 23.24 15.19 -10.84
CA ALA A 489 23.65 16.59 -10.71
C ALA A 489 23.92 17.24 -12.08
N GLY A 490 23.52 18.50 -12.24
CA GLY A 490 23.77 19.28 -13.45
C GLY A 490 23.77 20.78 -13.21
N ALA A 491 24.71 21.50 -13.84
CA ALA A 491 24.76 22.97 -13.82
C ALA A 491 23.71 23.61 -14.74
N ASP A 492 23.18 22.83 -15.68
CA ASP A 492 22.17 23.25 -16.62
C ASP A 492 21.26 22.06 -17.00
N ARG A 493 20.17 22.38 -17.70
CA ARG A 493 19.18 21.41 -18.17
C ARG A 493 19.77 20.36 -19.10
N ALA A 494 20.75 20.70 -19.94
CA ALA A 494 21.35 19.74 -20.86
C ALA A 494 22.19 18.70 -20.11
N ALA A 495 22.90 19.10 -19.05
CA ALA A 495 23.63 18.21 -18.17
C ALA A 495 22.70 17.24 -17.41
N LEU A 496 21.59 17.75 -16.84
CA LEU A 496 20.60 16.90 -16.18
C LEU A 496 19.97 15.88 -17.14
N LEU A 497 19.57 16.33 -18.35
CA LEU A 497 18.99 15.44 -19.36
C LEU A 497 19.97 14.34 -19.78
N ARG A 498 21.26 14.64 -19.94
CA ARG A 498 22.28 13.61 -20.21
C ARG A 498 22.39 12.60 -19.06
N GLY A 499 22.41 13.08 -17.82
CA GLY A 499 22.48 12.20 -16.65
C GLY A 499 21.25 11.31 -16.51
N LEU A 500 20.04 11.83 -16.79
CA LEU A 500 18.81 11.05 -16.79
C LEU A 500 18.76 10.02 -17.91
N SER A 501 19.20 10.39 -19.11
CA SER A 501 19.32 9.43 -20.22
C SER A 501 20.28 8.29 -19.87
N ALA A 502 21.40 8.57 -19.20
CA ALA A 502 22.34 7.53 -18.76
C ALA A 502 21.72 6.59 -17.70
N VAL A 503 20.88 7.10 -16.80
CA VAL A 503 20.13 6.25 -15.85
C VAL A 503 19.09 5.41 -16.59
N ALA A 504 18.31 6.02 -17.49
CA ALA A 504 17.28 5.33 -18.25
C ALA A 504 17.86 4.25 -19.19
N ALA A 505 19.08 4.45 -19.71
CA ALA A 505 19.81 3.48 -20.52
C ALA A 505 20.51 2.38 -19.69
N GLY A 506 20.49 2.47 -18.36
CA GLY A 506 21.22 1.54 -17.47
C GLY A 506 22.74 1.73 -17.46
N GLU A 507 23.25 2.79 -18.10
CA GLU A 507 24.69 3.15 -18.12
C GLU A 507 25.17 3.67 -16.76
N ARG A 508 24.25 4.23 -15.96
CA ARG A 508 24.50 4.65 -14.58
C ARG A 508 23.75 3.75 -13.60
N ALA A 509 24.48 2.87 -12.94
CA ALA A 509 23.92 1.90 -12.00
C ALA A 509 23.43 2.56 -10.69
N PRO A 510 22.24 2.20 -10.17
CA PRO A 510 21.83 2.59 -8.84
C PRO A 510 22.62 1.91 -7.74
N ARG A 511 22.61 2.53 -6.56
CA ARG A 511 23.08 1.92 -5.31
C ARG A 511 21.89 1.45 -4.48
N ASP A 512 22.01 0.30 -3.83
CA ASP A 512 21.02 -0.21 -2.86
C ASP A 512 21.34 0.33 -1.47
N ALA A 513 20.68 1.42 -1.09
CA ALA A 513 20.81 2.06 0.20
C ALA A 513 20.26 1.21 1.36
N GLY A 514 19.42 0.21 1.09
CA GLY A 514 18.92 -0.75 2.09
C GLY A 514 20.05 -1.65 2.62
N ARG A 515 20.98 -2.04 1.74
CA ARG A 515 22.20 -2.76 2.14
C ARG A 515 23.16 -1.86 2.91
N ALA A 516 23.30 -0.59 2.51
CA ALA A 516 24.14 0.38 3.22
C ALA A 516 23.64 0.69 4.64
N ARG A 517 22.32 0.67 4.89
CA ARG A 517 21.75 0.89 6.23
C ARG A 517 22.03 -0.24 7.22
N ALA A 518 22.23 -1.47 6.74
CA ALA A 518 22.68 -2.61 7.56
C ALA A 518 24.17 -2.47 7.95
N ASP A 519 24.92 -1.69 7.18
CA ASP A 519 26.36 -1.47 7.31
C ASP A 519 26.63 -0.09 7.93
N ARG A 520 26.13 0.13 9.16
CA ARG A 520 26.31 1.36 9.97
C ARG A 520 27.78 1.60 10.38
N GLY A 521 28.72 1.44 9.47
CA GLY A 521 30.07 1.94 9.66
C GLY A 521 30.10 3.46 9.59
N ARG A 522 31.17 4.03 10.13
CA ARG A 522 31.40 5.48 10.21
C ARG A 522 31.77 6.02 8.82
N LEU A 523 31.38 7.25 8.51
CA LEU A 523 31.92 7.98 7.37
C LEU A 523 33.26 8.62 7.76
N ALA A 524 34.29 8.47 6.94
CA ALA A 524 35.49 9.27 7.00
C ALA A 524 35.51 10.27 5.83
N ILE A 525 36.15 11.42 6.02
CA ILE A 525 36.37 12.41 4.96
C ILE A 525 37.88 12.61 4.79
N ALA A 526 38.36 12.46 3.56
CA ALA A 526 39.73 12.76 3.17
C ALA A 526 39.78 13.96 2.21
N PHE A 527 40.62 14.94 2.54
CA PHE A 527 40.79 16.18 1.80
C PHE A 527 42.05 16.14 0.91
N ALA A 528 41.96 15.54 -0.27
CA ALA A 528 43.05 15.50 -1.24
C ALA A 528 43.10 16.78 -2.11
N GLY A 529 44.30 17.23 -2.48
CA GLY A 529 44.50 18.41 -3.33
C GLY A 529 45.36 19.49 -2.68
N ASP A 530 46.02 20.29 -3.51
CA ASP A 530 46.90 21.37 -3.08
C ASP A 530 46.12 22.64 -2.67
N ALA A 531 46.84 23.66 -2.18
CA ALA A 531 46.22 24.91 -1.71
C ALA A 531 45.45 25.65 -2.82
N ASP A 532 45.89 25.53 -4.08
CA ASP A 532 45.28 26.21 -5.23
C ASP A 532 43.94 25.56 -5.60
N TYR A 533 43.84 24.23 -5.51
CA TYR A 533 42.59 23.49 -5.64
C TYR A 533 41.54 23.97 -4.63
N TRP A 534 41.92 24.05 -3.35
CA TRP A 534 41.00 24.44 -2.27
C TRP A 534 40.61 25.92 -2.34
N SER A 535 41.52 26.81 -2.74
CA SER A 535 41.22 28.23 -2.99
C SER A 535 40.19 28.39 -4.11
N THR A 536 40.33 27.63 -5.20
CA THR A 536 39.40 27.67 -6.33
C THR A 536 38.01 27.17 -5.94
N LEU A 537 37.94 26.07 -5.18
CA LEU A 537 36.67 25.55 -4.66
C LEU A 537 36.00 26.56 -3.71
N ALA A 538 36.76 27.24 -2.86
CA ALA A 538 36.27 28.27 -1.95
C ALA A 538 35.61 29.44 -2.70
N ASP A 539 36.28 30.00 -3.71
CA ASP A 539 35.74 31.09 -4.52
C ASP A 539 34.43 30.69 -5.23
N GLN A 540 34.36 29.43 -5.69
CA GLN A 540 33.17 28.88 -6.33
C GLN A 540 32.01 28.70 -5.35
N LEU A 541 32.28 28.16 -4.15
CA LEU A 541 31.28 28.01 -3.09
C LEU A 541 30.73 29.37 -2.64
N ALA A 542 31.63 30.34 -2.42
CA ALA A 542 31.25 31.70 -2.03
C ALA A 542 30.40 32.43 -3.07
N ALA A 543 30.60 32.14 -4.36
CA ALA A 543 29.83 32.74 -5.45
C ALA A 543 28.41 32.14 -5.62
N HIS A 544 28.14 30.95 -5.06
CA HIS A 544 26.89 30.22 -5.32
C HIS A 544 26.07 29.90 -4.06
N ASP A 545 26.62 30.14 -2.86
CA ASP A 545 25.96 29.87 -1.60
C ASP A 545 26.33 30.95 -0.57
N GLU A 546 25.34 31.72 -0.09
CA GLU A 546 25.54 32.81 0.87
C GLU A 546 26.06 32.31 2.23
N HIS A 547 25.73 31.08 2.63
CA HIS A 547 26.19 30.47 3.89
C HIS A 547 27.69 30.15 3.82
N PHE A 548 28.14 29.60 2.70
CA PHE A 548 29.58 29.41 2.44
C PHE A 548 30.31 30.74 2.22
N GLY A 549 29.70 31.67 1.47
CA GLY A 549 30.25 32.99 1.23
C GLY A 549 30.55 33.75 2.52
N ALA A 550 29.65 33.68 3.50
CA ALA A 550 29.85 34.28 4.82
C ALA A 550 31.07 33.71 5.57
N HIS A 551 31.34 32.41 5.46
CA HIS A 551 32.49 31.75 6.11
C HIS A 551 33.83 31.98 5.37
N LEU A 552 33.77 32.34 4.09
CA LEU A 552 34.93 32.47 3.20
C LEU A 552 35.31 33.94 2.91
N THR A 553 34.50 34.90 3.36
CA THR A 553 34.72 36.33 3.12
C THR A 553 36.04 36.80 3.77
N GLY A 554 36.97 37.34 2.97
CA GLY A 554 38.21 37.97 3.44
C GLY A 554 39.42 37.04 3.62
N ALA A 555 39.29 35.75 3.26
CA ALA A 555 40.40 34.79 3.30
C ALA A 555 41.27 34.85 2.03
N THR A 556 42.59 34.68 2.15
CA THR A 556 43.52 34.65 1.00
C THR A 556 44.53 33.51 1.12
N GLY A 557 44.84 32.82 0.01
CA GLY A 557 45.88 31.78 -0.02
C GLY A 557 45.56 30.59 0.88
N SER A 558 46.52 30.15 1.70
CA SER A 558 46.36 28.99 2.59
C SER A 558 45.28 29.17 3.67
N ASP A 559 44.95 30.40 4.06
CA ASP A 559 43.84 30.70 4.98
C ASP A 559 42.47 30.40 4.34
N ALA A 560 42.33 30.64 3.02
CA ALA A 560 41.10 30.31 2.28
C ALA A 560 40.88 28.81 2.20
N ALA A 561 41.95 28.03 1.99
CA ALA A 561 41.88 26.57 1.93
C ALA A 561 41.44 25.94 3.27
N GLU A 562 41.98 26.41 4.40
CA GLU A 562 41.63 25.88 5.72
C GLU A 562 40.19 26.25 6.14
N ARG A 563 39.76 27.47 5.81
CA ARG A 563 38.37 27.91 6.03
C ARG A 563 37.39 27.18 5.13
N ALA A 564 37.74 26.87 3.89
CA ALA A 564 36.91 26.07 3.00
C ALA A 564 36.70 24.64 3.52
N ARG A 565 37.76 24.01 4.05
CA ARG A 565 37.65 22.71 4.72
C ARG A 565 36.74 22.80 5.94
N SER A 566 36.93 23.80 6.79
CA SER A 566 36.11 24.03 7.99
C SER A 566 34.65 24.31 7.67
N ALA A 567 34.36 25.15 6.67
CA ALA A 567 33.01 25.46 6.22
C ALA A 567 32.31 24.21 5.65
N LEU A 568 33.01 23.39 4.87
CA LEU A 568 32.45 22.15 4.35
C LEU A 568 32.14 21.14 5.46
N LEU A 569 32.99 21.05 6.49
CA LEU A 569 32.74 20.22 7.68
C LEU A 569 31.52 20.71 8.46
N ALA A 570 31.38 22.02 8.64
CA ALA A 570 30.21 22.62 9.28
C ALA A 570 28.93 22.28 8.50
N THR A 571 28.96 22.42 7.16
CA THR A 571 27.83 22.04 6.30
C THR A 571 27.52 20.55 6.42
N LEU A 572 28.50 19.66 6.33
CA LEU A 572 28.27 18.22 6.47
C LEU A 572 27.70 17.85 7.85
N ALA A 573 28.09 18.54 8.91
CA ALA A 573 27.50 18.40 10.23
C ALA A 573 26.04 18.88 10.27
N GLU A 574 25.71 20.01 9.63
CA GLU A 574 24.32 20.47 9.45
C GLU A 574 23.47 19.47 8.64
N LEU A 575 24.08 18.72 7.72
CA LEU A 575 23.46 17.62 6.98
C LEU A 575 23.24 16.34 7.83
N GLY A 576 23.59 16.37 9.11
CA GLY A 576 23.43 15.22 10.02
C GLY A 576 24.43 14.09 9.75
N VAL A 577 25.55 14.39 9.09
CA VAL A 577 26.59 13.40 8.77
C VAL A 577 27.67 13.41 9.86
N GLU A 578 27.66 12.41 10.74
CA GLU A 578 28.77 12.19 11.68
C GLU A 578 29.98 11.62 10.92
N ALA A 579 30.98 12.46 10.71
CA ALA A 579 32.21 12.08 10.02
C ALA A 579 33.44 12.19 10.93
N ALA A 580 34.31 11.19 10.89
CA ALA A 580 35.67 11.33 11.38
C ALA A 580 36.52 12.01 10.31
N VAL A 581 37.13 13.14 10.65
CA VAL A 581 38.01 13.87 9.73
C VAL A 581 39.42 13.30 9.81
N GLU A 582 39.94 12.81 8.69
CA GLU A 582 41.33 12.34 8.60
C GLU A 582 42.10 13.30 7.67
N PRO A 583 43.14 13.99 8.17
CA PRO A 583 43.96 14.86 7.33
C PRO A 583 44.81 14.00 6.40
N ALA A 584 44.51 14.01 5.10
CA ALA A 584 45.29 13.31 4.09
C ALA A 584 45.75 14.30 3.02
N GLY A 585 47.06 14.50 2.86
CA GLY A 585 47.62 15.33 1.78
C GLY A 585 47.51 14.70 0.38
N SER A 586 47.15 13.41 0.30
CA SER A 586 46.99 12.62 -0.93
C SER A 586 45.83 11.62 -0.80
N ALA A 587 45.38 11.04 -1.91
CA ALA A 587 44.40 9.95 -1.89
C ALA A 587 44.93 8.76 -1.05
N PRO A 588 44.11 8.18 -0.16
CA PRO A 588 44.54 7.06 0.69
C PRO A 588 44.71 5.78 -0.12
N GLY A 589 45.86 5.12 0.02
CA GLY A 589 46.15 3.84 -0.63
C GLY A 589 45.48 2.63 0.06
N PRO A 590 45.59 1.41 -0.51
CA PRO A 590 44.93 0.20 -0.01
C PRO A 590 45.14 -0.10 1.48
N ALA A 591 46.37 0.06 1.99
CA ALA A 591 46.69 -0.17 3.40
C ALA A 591 46.12 0.91 4.37
N GLU A 592 45.81 2.10 3.87
CA GLU A 592 45.10 3.13 4.63
C GLU A 592 43.60 2.78 4.69
N LEU A 593 43.04 2.28 3.60
CA LEU A 593 41.65 1.81 3.52
C LEU A 593 41.41 0.61 4.44
N GLU A 594 42.33 -0.36 4.50
CA GLU A 594 42.24 -1.47 5.46
C GLU A 594 42.28 -0.96 6.92
N ARG A 595 43.17 -0.02 7.24
CA ARG A 595 43.23 0.60 8.59
C ARG A 595 41.94 1.35 8.95
N LEU A 596 41.29 1.97 7.97
CA LEU A 596 40.00 2.63 8.16
C LEU A 596 38.89 1.60 8.40
N ALA A 597 38.87 0.51 7.62
CA ALA A 597 37.93 -0.59 7.82
C ALA A 597 38.07 -1.23 9.21
N ASP A 598 39.29 -1.47 9.68
CA ASP A 598 39.57 -1.97 11.03
C ASP A 598 39.07 -1.04 12.15
N ARG A 599 38.93 0.26 11.86
CA ARG A 599 38.36 1.28 12.76
C ARG A 599 36.84 1.41 12.63
N GLY A 600 36.19 0.54 11.85
CA GLY A 600 34.75 0.53 11.61
C GLY A 600 34.28 1.64 10.67
N VAL A 601 35.15 2.18 9.81
CA VAL A 601 34.77 3.08 8.72
C VAL A 601 34.31 2.23 7.54
N SER A 602 33.08 2.44 7.07
CA SER A 602 32.53 1.73 5.90
C SER A 602 32.56 2.60 4.63
N HIS A 603 32.62 3.92 4.80
CA HIS A 603 32.60 4.88 3.71
C HIS A 603 33.71 5.93 3.87
N LEU A 604 34.34 6.30 2.77
CA LEU A 604 35.31 7.38 2.69
C LEU A 604 34.86 8.37 1.61
N LEU A 605 34.57 9.61 1.99
CA LEU A 605 34.38 10.71 1.05
C LEU A 605 35.74 11.34 0.72
N LEU A 606 36.23 11.12 -0.50
CA LEU A 606 37.45 11.73 -1.02
C LEU A 606 37.09 12.99 -1.80
N LEU A 607 37.51 14.13 -1.26
CA LEU A 607 37.36 15.43 -1.88
C LEU A 607 38.71 15.84 -2.45
N GLY A 608 38.87 15.80 -3.77
CA GLY A 608 40.14 16.05 -4.46
C GLY A 608 40.16 15.48 -5.88
N PRO A 609 41.28 15.58 -6.61
CA PRO A 609 41.44 14.94 -7.91
C PRO A 609 41.25 13.42 -7.80
N ALA A 610 40.57 12.83 -8.80
CA ALA A 610 40.15 11.43 -8.77
C ALA A 610 41.35 10.47 -8.60
N PRO A 611 41.23 9.43 -7.76
CA PRO A 611 42.28 8.43 -7.61
C PRO A 611 42.41 7.61 -8.90
N THR A 612 43.64 7.17 -9.20
CA THR A 612 43.91 6.24 -10.30
C THR A 612 43.33 4.86 -9.98
N ALA A 613 42.30 4.45 -10.73
CA ALA A 613 41.66 3.13 -10.96
C ALA A 613 41.63 2.00 -9.90
N ASP A 614 42.60 1.84 -9.00
CA ASP A 614 42.81 0.63 -8.18
C ASP A 614 42.04 0.56 -6.84
N HIS A 615 41.03 1.40 -6.62
CA HIS A 615 40.40 1.58 -5.29
C HIS A 615 38.96 1.04 -5.20
N ALA A 616 38.47 0.34 -6.22
CA ALA A 616 37.06 -0.07 -6.32
C ALA A 616 36.69 -1.33 -5.50
N ASP A 617 37.65 -2.18 -5.16
CA ASP A 617 37.41 -3.52 -4.57
C ASP A 617 37.87 -3.66 -3.09
N GLY A 618 38.02 -2.54 -2.37
CA GLY A 618 38.42 -2.53 -0.95
C GLY A 618 37.24 -2.61 0.04
N PRO A 619 37.50 -2.87 1.34
CA PRO A 619 36.47 -2.94 2.38
C PRO A 619 35.81 -1.59 2.71
N VAL A 620 36.39 -0.47 2.25
CA VAL A 620 35.86 0.89 2.42
C VAL A 620 35.42 1.44 1.07
N THR A 621 34.17 1.91 0.99
CA THR A 621 33.65 2.51 -0.23
C THR A 621 34.19 3.94 -0.41
N VAL A 622 35.00 4.18 -1.46
CA VAL A 622 35.51 5.52 -1.79
C VAL A 622 34.53 6.29 -2.67
N VAL A 623 34.09 7.45 -2.20
CA VAL A 623 33.25 8.40 -2.92
C VAL A 623 34.14 9.55 -3.42
N SER A 624 34.42 9.61 -4.72
CA SER A 624 35.27 10.66 -5.31
C SER A 624 34.43 11.71 -6.05
N ALA A 625 34.71 12.99 -5.83
CA ALA A 625 34.10 14.08 -6.59
C ALA A 625 35.18 14.81 -7.44
N PRO A 626 35.15 14.74 -8.79
CA PRO A 626 36.14 15.43 -9.61
C PRO A 626 35.98 16.95 -9.44
N GLY A 627 37.01 17.60 -8.88
CA GLY A 627 36.91 18.96 -8.37
C GLY A 627 37.23 20.06 -9.39
N GLU A 628 36.52 20.10 -10.50
CA GLU A 628 36.71 21.19 -11.48
C GLU A 628 35.46 22.06 -11.69
N ARG A 629 34.29 21.80 -11.04
CA ARG A 629 33.02 22.45 -11.44
C ARG A 629 32.04 22.73 -10.27
N PRO A 630 31.15 23.73 -10.40
CA PRO A 630 30.06 24.02 -9.43
C PRO A 630 29.20 22.79 -9.07
N THR A 631 29.14 21.79 -9.95
CA THR A 631 28.46 20.51 -9.72
C THR A 631 29.03 19.68 -8.57
N THR A 632 30.20 20.00 -8.02
CA THR A 632 30.88 19.20 -6.99
C THR A 632 30.06 19.05 -5.71
N VAL A 633 29.44 20.11 -5.17
CA VAL A 633 28.57 20.00 -3.97
C VAL A 633 27.33 19.16 -4.24
N ALA A 634 26.63 19.44 -5.35
CA ALA A 634 25.48 18.67 -5.78
C ALA A 634 25.84 17.19 -6.03
N ALA A 635 27.05 16.92 -6.57
CA ALA A 635 27.55 15.57 -6.79
C ALA A 635 27.92 14.86 -5.47
N ILE A 636 28.52 15.56 -4.50
CA ILE A 636 28.80 15.04 -3.15
C ILE A 636 27.48 14.68 -2.47
N ALA A 637 26.51 15.60 -2.44
CA ALA A 637 25.19 15.35 -1.86
C ALA A 637 24.47 14.19 -2.57
N GLY A 638 24.59 14.10 -3.90
CA GLY A 638 24.07 12.99 -4.70
C GLY A 638 24.70 11.65 -4.34
N ALA A 639 26.01 11.60 -4.15
CA ALA A 639 26.71 10.39 -3.76
C ALA A 639 26.40 9.97 -2.32
N LEU A 640 26.34 10.91 -1.37
CA LEU A 640 25.90 10.62 0.00
C LEU A 640 24.47 10.06 0.03
N TYR A 641 23.58 10.59 -0.81
CA TYR A 641 22.23 10.09 -0.99
C TYR A 641 22.18 8.67 -1.60
N GLU A 642 22.97 8.40 -2.63
CA GLU A 642 23.12 7.08 -3.27
C GLU A 642 23.57 6.02 -2.26
N HIS A 643 24.52 6.37 -1.40
CA HIS A 643 25.04 5.48 -0.37
C HIS A 643 24.17 5.39 0.88
N GLY A 644 23.01 6.06 0.93
CA GLY A 644 22.10 6.03 2.08
C GLY A 644 22.65 6.72 3.33
N LEU A 645 23.78 7.42 3.22
CA LEU A 645 24.42 8.19 4.28
C LEU A 645 23.61 9.45 4.61
N ALA A 646 22.99 10.04 3.59
CA ALA A 646 21.98 11.08 3.75
C ALA A 646 20.60 10.49 3.40
N PRO A 647 19.65 10.37 4.35
CA PRO A 647 18.32 9.83 4.05
C PRO A 647 17.55 10.74 3.08
N ARG A 648 17.84 12.05 3.11
CA ARG A 648 17.41 13.09 2.17
C ARG A 648 18.60 14.00 1.86
N PRO A 649 18.82 14.43 0.62
CA PRO A 649 19.80 15.47 0.35
C PRO A 649 19.27 16.79 0.91
N ALA A 650 20.07 17.56 1.67
CA ALA A 650 19.62 18.90 2.02
C ALA A 650 19.73 19.81 0.81
N VAL A 651 18.82 20.79 0.78
CA VAL A 651 18.71 21.73 -0.32
C VAL A 651 18.59 23.11 0.30
N THR A 652 19.59 23.97 0.09
CA THR A 652 19.65 25.35 0.59
C THR A 652 18.79 26.31 -0.23
N ALA A 653 17.56 25.91 -0.57
CA ALA A 653 16.62 26.75 -1.31
C ALA A 653 15.36 26.99 -0.47
N ALA A 654 15.12 28.27 -0.15
CA ALA A 654 13.92 28.71 0.54
C ALA A 654 12.68 28.47 -0.34
N HIS A 655 11.77 27.63 0.16
CA HIS A 655 10.36 27.45 -0.23
C HIS A 655 10.01 27.60 -1.71
N PHE A 656 9.78 26.46 -2.38
CA PHE A 656 9.07 26.42 -3.66
C PHE A 656 8.05 25.30 -3.70
N ALA A 657 6.77 25.67 -3.67
CA ALA A 657 5.62 24.77 -3.64
C ALA A 657 5.31 24.20 -5.03
N ARG A 658 5.92 23.06 -5.41
CA ARG A 658 5.64 22.33 -6.67
C ARG A 658 5.47 20.80 -6.52
N ALA A 659 4.93 20.34 -5.39
CA ALA A 659 4.79 18.90 -5.12
C ALA A 659 4.00 18.11 -6.19
N GLY A 660 2.94 18.67 -6.76
CA GLY A 660 2.11 18.00 -7.78
C GLY A 660 2.75 17.86 -9.17
N ASP A 661 3.83 18.60 -9.42
CA ASP A 661 4.51 18.62 -10.72
C ASP A 661 5.67 17.61 -10.83
N VAL A 662 6.04 17.00 -9.71
CA VAL A 662 7.11 16.00 -9.62
C VAL A 662 6.59 14.62 -10.05
N PRO A 663 7.29 13.91 -10.96
CA PRO A 663 6.97 12.55 -11.35
C PRO A 663 6.65 11.64 -10.15
N ARG A 664 5.58 10.86 -10.30
CA ARG A 664 5.09 9.90 -9.30
C ARG A 664 5.94 8.64 -9.30
N HIS A 665 5.92 7.90 -8.18
CA HIS A 665 6.52 6.57 -8.18
C HIS A 665 5.65 5.60 -9.01
N PRO A 666 6.26 4.81 -9.92
CA PRO A 666 5.56 3.77 -10.64
C PRO A 666 5.32 2.55 -9.74
N PHE A 667 4.29 1.77 -10.09
CA PHE A 667 3.96 0.50 -9.44
C PHE A 667 4.26 -0.67 -10.37
N ARG A 668 4.89 -1.74 -9.86
CA ARG A 668 5.10 -3.00 -10.59
C ARG A 668 3.84 -3.85 -10.54
N ARG A 669 2.84 -3.45 -11.34
CA ARG A 669 1.56 -4.15 -11.41
C ARG A 669 1.73 -5.55 -11.98
N ARG A 670 1.35 -6.56 -11.21
CA ARG A 670 1.32 -7.96 -11.65
C ARG A 670 0.08 -8.63 -11.12
N ARG A 671 -0.46 -9.58 -11.89
CA ARG A 671 -1.56 -10.40 -11.41
C ARG A 671 -1.07 -11.40 -10.37
N HIS A 672 -1.75 -11.45 -9.23
CA HIS A 672 -1.48 -12.42 -8.17
C HIS A 672 -2.60 -13.45 -8.17
N ALA A 673 -2.32 -14.64 -8.70
CA ALA A 673 -3.29 -15.72 -8.69
C ALA A 673 -3.22 -16.46 -7.35
N PRO A 674 -4.36 -16.87 -6.77
CA PRO A 674 -4.34 -17.84 -5.68
C PRO A 674 -3.62 -19.10 -6.17
N PRO A 675 -2.83 -19.76 -5.32
CA PRO A 675 -2.15 -21.00 -5.71
C PRO A 675 -3.19 -21.98 -6.27
N ALA A 676 -2.85 -22.60 -7.41
CA ALA A 676 -3.74 -23.55 -8.08
C ALA A 676 -4.26 -24.60 -7.07
N GLY A 677 -5.51 -25.01 -7.26
CA GLY A 677 -6.30 -25.81 -6.32
C GLY A 677 -5.66 -27.12 -5.83
N PRO A 678 -6.37 -27.86 -4.95
CA PRO A 678 -5.81 -28.94 -4.12
C PRO A 678 -5.16 -30.10 -4.89
N GLU A 679 -5.35 -30.17 -6.21
CA GLU A 679 -4.76 -31.15 -7.12
C GLU A 679 -3.21 -31.12 -7.16
N ARG A 680 -2.57 -29.95 -6.98
CA ARG A 680 -1.09 -29.84 -6.93
C ARG A 680 -0.53 -29.72 -5.52
N GLN A 681 -1.33 -29.30 -4.53
CA GLN A 681 -0.88 -29.19 -3.13
C GLN A 681 -0.56 -30.55 -2.50
N GLY A 682 -1.26 -31.63 -2.85
CA GLY A 682 -0.93 -32.97 -2.34
C GLY A 682 0.44 -33.50 -2.83
N ALA A 683 0.77 -33.25 -4.10
CA ALA A 683 2.08 -33.61 -4.64
C ALA A 683 3.18 -32.63 -4.23
N ALA A 684 2.85 -31.34 -4.05
CA ALA A 684 3.77 -30.32 -3.54
C ALA A 684 4.09 -30.52 -2.06
N ALA A 685 3.12 -30.84 -1.21
CA ALA A 685 3.33 -31.14 0.22
C ALA A 685 4.19 -32.41 0.42
N LEU A 686 3.98 -33.44 -0.41
CA LEU A 686 4.82 -34.64 -0.39
C LEU A 686 6.23 -34.40 -0.98
N ARG A 687 6.38 -33.44 -1.91
CA ARG A 687 7.69 -32.96 -2.40
C ARG A 687 8.40 -32.04 -1.40
N GLU A 688 7.67 -31.22 -0.65
CA GLU A 688 8.20 -30.40 0.45
C GLU A 688 8.75 -31.27 1.58
N LEU A 689 8.09 -32.40 1.86
CA LEU A 689 8.64 -33.42 2.77
C LEU A 689 9.97 -33.99 2.27
N SER A 690 10.22 -34.05 0.96
CA SER A 690 11.50 -34.49 0.39
C SER A 690 12.64 -33.48 0.59
N ILE A 691 12.32 -32.24 0.96
CA ILE A 691 13.28 -31.16 1.24
C ILE A 691 13.71 -31.20 2.72
N LEU A 692 12.98 -31.93 3.57
CA LEU A 692 13.34 -32.11 4.98
C LEU A 692 14.53 -33.08 5.10
N PRO A 693 15.60 -32.71 5.83
CA PRO A 693 16.77 -33.57 6.02
C PRO A 693 16.38 -34.96 6.55
N GLY A 694 16.83 -36.01 5.87
CA GLY A 694 16.57 -37.41 6.26
C GLY A 694 15.21 -37.97 5.83
N THR A 695 14.44 -37.28 4.97
CA THR A 695 13.18 -37.80 4.41
C THR A 695 13.32 -38.18 2.94
N HIS A 696 12.97 -39.44 2.62
CA HIS A 696 13.01 -40.03 1.29
C HIS A 696 11.59 -40.40 0.84
N VAL A 697 11.25 -40.03 -0.40
CA VAL A 697 9.95 -40.34 -1.02
C VAL A 697 10.19 -41.06 -2.33
N ALA A 698 9.58 -42.23 -2.52
CA ALA A 698 9.72 -43.03 -3.74
C ALA A 698 8.39 -43.66 -4.18
N GLU A 699 8.18 -43.74 -5.50
CA GLU A 699 7.05 -44.45 -6.11
C GLU A 699 7.28 -45.97 -6.07
N LEU A 700 6.30 -46.74 -5.61
CA LEU A 700 6.43 -48.20 -5.48
C LEU A 700 6.63 -48.92 -6.82
N THR A 701 6.17 -48.32 -7.92
CA THR A 701 6.41 -48.84 -9.28
C THR A 701 7.88 -48.72 -9.71
N ASP A 702 8.57 -47.67 -9.27
CA ASP A 702 9.98 -47.45 -9.60
C ASP A 702 10.88 -48.35 -8.74
N LEU A 703 10.46 -48.63 -7.50
CA LEU A 703 11.12 -49.57 -6.58
C LEU A 703 11.00 -51.02 -7.06
N ALA A 704 9.90 -51.38 -7.73
CA ALA A 704 9.66 -52.71 -8.27
C ALA A 704 10.41 -53.01 -9.58
N ALA A 705 10.79 -51.99 -10.36
CA ALA A 705 11.41 -52.15 -11.68
C ALA A 705 12.90 -52.55 -11.64
N GLY A 706 13.56 -52.46 -10.48
CA GLY A 706 15.00 -52.69 -10.31
C GLY A 706 15.44 -54.14 -10.02
N HIS A 707 14.53 -55.12 -9.91
CA HIS A 707 14.88 -56.47 -9.43
C HIS A 707 14.43 -57.60 -10.38
N GLY A 708 15.30 -58.59 -10.58
CA GLY A 708 15.04 -59.84 -11.30
C GLY A 708 13.98 -60.74 -10.63
N PRO A 709 13.73 -61.97 -11.12
CA PRO A 709 12.41 -62.61 -11.12
C PRO A 709 12.02 -63.18 -9.75
N GLY A 710 11.61 -62.30 -8.84
CA GLY A 710 10.71 -62.58 -7.73
C GLY A 710 9.46 -61.71 -7.91
N ASP A 711 8.29 -62.33 -7.90
CA ASP A 711 7.01 -61.67 -8.24
C ASP A 711 6.76 -60.39 -7.41
N PRO A 712 6.77 -59.18 -8.02
CA PRO A 712 6.62 -57.91 -7.33
C PRO A 712 5.25 -57.74 -6.63
N GLY A 713 4.27 -58.61 -6.92
CA GLY A 713 2.99 -58.66 -6.22
C GLY A 713 3.10 -58.99 -4.73
N THR A 714 4.19 -59.61 -4.27
CA THR A 714 4.35 -59.99 -2.85
C THR A 714 4.88 -58.88 -1.94
N LEU A 715 5.68 -57.93 -2.45
CA LEU A 715 6.24 -56.81 -1.65
C LEU A 715 5.21 -55.73 -1.31
N VAL A 716 4.19 -55.53 -2.15
CA VAL A 716 3.13 -54.52 -1.92
C VAL A 716 2.13 -54.98 -0.84
N HIS A 717 2.07 -56.29 -0.56
CA HIS A 717 1.16 -56.89 0.41
C HIS A 717 1.83 -57.30 1.72
N ASP A 718 3.16 -57.18 1.83
CA ASP A 718 3.91 -57.33 3.08
C ASP A 718 4.61 -56.01 3.46
N PRO A 719 3.93 -55.15 4.25
CA PRO A 719 4.48 -53.86 4.69
C PRO A 719 5.80 -53.99 5.48
N VAL A 720 6.03 -55.15 6.11
CA VAL A 720 7.23 -55.40 6.93
C VAL A 720 8.44 -55.69 6.02
N ALA A 721 8.25 -56.50 4.98
CA ALA A 721 9.29 -56.78 4.00
C ALA A 721 9.71 -55.50 3.25
N LEU A 722 8.73 -54.69 2.83
CA LEU A 722 8.95 -53.44 2.12
C LEU A 722 9.65 -52.37 2.97
N ALA A 723 9.32 -52.29 4.26
CA ALA A 723 9.99 -51.38 5.18
C ALA A 723 11.46 -51.77 5.43
N ARG A 724 11.74 -53.07 5.62
CA ARG A 724 13.12 -53.57 5.78
C ARG A 724 13.98 -53.28 4.54
N TRP A 725 13.41 -53.52 3.37
CA TRP A 725 14.05 -53.21 2.10
C TRP A 725 14.36 -51.70 1.97
N ALA A 726 13.42 -50.81 2.35
CA ALA A 726 13.66 -49.37 2.32
C ALA A 726 14.77 -48.93 3.31
N ALA A 727 14.95 -49.62 4.44
CA ALA A 727 16.07 -49.35 5.34
C ALA A 727 17.42 -49.74 4.71
N GLU A 728 17.47 -50.87 3.98
CA GLU A 728 18.67 -51.34 3.30
C GLU A 728 19.12 -50.38 2.19
N GLU A 729 18.21 -49.90 1.34
CA GLU A 729 18.50 -48.90 0.29
C GLU A 729 19.00 -47.56 0.85
N LEU A 730 18.52 -47.17 2.02
CA LEU A 730 18.94 -45.95 2.71
C LEU A 730 20.21 -46.14 3.55
N GLY A 731 20.89 -47.28 3.40
CA GLY A 731 22.15 -47.59 4.09
C GLY A 731 22.00 -47.74 5.60
N GLN A 732 20.79 -48.00 6.10
CA GLN A 732 20.51 -48.20 7.52
C GLN A 732 20.53 -49.70 7.87
N PRO A 733 21.07 -50.11 9.03
CA PRO A 733 21.03 -51.52 9.43
C PRO A 733 19.58 -51.96 9.58
N ALA A 734 19.23 -53.11 8.99
CA ALA A 734 17.87 -53.68 9.06
C ALA A 734 17.48 -53.93 10.53
N GLY A 735 16.75 -52.96 11.10
CA GLY A 735 16.33 -52.95 12.49
C GLY A 735 15.17 -53.89 12.80
N ARG A 736 14.79 -53.98 14.08
CA ARG A 736 13.50 -54.58 14.45
C ARG A 736 12.37 -53.63 14.06
N VAL A 737 11.27 -54.20 13.54
CA VAL A 737 10.06 -53.44 13.21
C VAL A 737 9.26 -53.26 14.49
N ALA A 738 9.12 -52.00 14.91
CA ALA A 738 8.25 -51.56 15.99
C ALA A 738 7.03 -50.83 15.40
N ASP A 739 5.90 -50.91 16.10
CA ASP A 739 4.69 -50.11 15.83
C ASP A 739 4.14 -50.18 14.39
N LEU A 740 4.07 -51.40 13.82
CA LEU A 740 3.37 -51.60 12.55
C LEU A 740 1.87 -51.33 12.73
N THR A 741 1.39 -50.29 12.06
CA THR A 741 -0.03 -49.94 11.98
C THR A 741 -0.52 -50.12 10.55
N ILE A 742 -1.49 -51.01 10.34
CA ILE A 742 -2.21 -51.19 9.08
C ILE A 742 -3.55 -50.48 9.20
N HIS A 743 -3.87 -49.57 8.28
CA HIS A 743 -5.11 -48.80 8.33
C HIS A 743 -6.23 -49.53 7.58
N PRO A 744 -7.28 -50.03 8.27
CA PRO A 744 -8.34 -50.79 7.63
C PRO A 744 -9.15 -49.90 6.66
N GLY A 745 -9.41 -50.41 5.45
CA GLY A 745 -10.14 -49.68 4.41
C GLY A 745 -9.33 -48.63 3.65
N ALA A 746 -8.01 -48.60 3.87
CA ALA A 746 -7.10 -47.74 3.13
C ALA A 746 -6.92 -48.22 1.67
N PRO A 747 -6.72 -47.29 0.73
CA PRO A 747 -6.42 -47.61 -0.67
C PRO A 747 -5.09 -48.37 -0.82
N ALA A 748 -4.95 -49.11 -1.93
CA ALA A 748 -3.71 -49.79 -2.28
C ALA A 748 -2.52 -48.80 -2.25
N PRO A 749 -1.41 -49.14 -1.59
CA PRO A 749 -0.27 -48.25 -1.46
C PRO A 749 0.37 -47.99 -2.83
N ARG A 750 0.76 -46.74 -3.06
CA ARG A 750 1.41 -46.28 -4.31
C ARG A 750 2.76 -45.62 -4.07
N GLN A 751 2.95 -44.98 -2.93
CA GLN A 751 4.20 -44.31 -2.57
C GLN A 751 4.71 -44.77 -1.20
N LEU A 752 6.03 -44.75 -1.04
CA LEU A 752 6.73 -44.96 0.21
C LEU A 752 7.36 -43.63 0.66
N VAL A 753 7.12 -43.26 1.92
CA VAL A 753 7.76 -42.13 2.59
C VAL A 753 8.56 -42.67 3.76
N ALA A 754 9.88 -42.50 3.76
CA ALA A 754 10.76 -42.92 4.84
C ALA A 754 11.44 -41.69 5.45
N THR A 755 11.26 -41.47 6.75
CA THR A 755 11.86 -40.36 7.49
C THR A 755 12.76 -40.88 8.59
N LEU A 756 14.02 -40.50 8.57
CA LEU A 756 14.96 -40.77 9.66
C LEU A 756 14.61 -39.88 10.85
N THR A 757 14.35 -40.51 12.00
CA THR A 757 14.06 -39.83 13.27
C THR A 757 15.06 -40.28 14.33
N PRO A 758 15.20 -39.55 15.46
CA PRO A 758 16.06 -39.97 16.57
C PRO A 758 15.74 -41.37 17.10
N ASP A 759 14.49 -41.81 16.97
CA ASP A 759 13.99 -43.10 17.46
C ASP A 759 14.10 -44.24 16.43
N GLY A 760 14.51 -43.95 15.19
CA GLY A 760 14.61 -44.93 14.10
C GLY A 760 14.09 -44.43 12.75
N LEU A 761 14.00 -45.32 11.76
CA LEU A 761 13.48 -45.00 10.43
C LEU A 761 11.96 -45.19 10.38
N ASN A 762 11.20 -44.09 10.25
CA ASN A 762 9.74 -44.13 10.14
C ASN A 762 9.34 -44.33 8.67
N VAL A 763 8.72 -45.46 8.34
CA VAL A 763 8.29 -45.80 6.98
C VAL A 763 6.77 -45.74 6.90
N ARG A 764 6.23 -44.99 5.92
CA ARG A 764 4.80 -44.88 5.64
C ARG A 764 4.51 -45.24 4.20
N LEU A 765 3.55 -46.15 4.01
CA LEU A 765 2.99 -46.49 2.71
C LEU A 765 1.74 -45.65 2.50
N MET A 766 1.72 -44.86 1.44
CA MET A 766 0.63 -43.93 1.12
C MET A 766 -0.15 -44.45 -0.08
N GLY A 767 -1.47 -44.56 0.05
CA GLY A 767 -2.38 -44.93 -1.03
C GLY A 767 -3.39 -43.80 -1.34
N ARG A 768 -4.07 -43.91 -2.48
CA ARG A 768 -4.98 -42.86 -2.98
C ARG A 768 -6.46 -43.30 -3.02
N ARG A 769 -7.35 -42.56 -2.36
CA ARG A 769 -8.82 -42.76 -2.42
C ARG A 769 -9.54 -41.41 -2.54
N HIS A 770 -10.46 -41.27 -3.50
CA HIS A 770 -11.23 -40.04 -3.76
C HIS A 770 -10.40 -38.75 -3.65
N GLN A 771 -9.31 -38.69 -4.41
CA GLN A 771 -8.38 -37.55 -4.51
C GLN A 771 -7.61 -37.17 -3.23
N ARG A 772 -7.71 -37.94 -2.13
CA ARG A 772 -6.90 -37.76 -0.91
C ARG A 772 -5.81 -38.83 -0.78
N TRP A 773 -4.65 -38.43 -0.26
CA TRP A 773 -3.59 -39.36 0.17
C TRP A 773 -3.86 -39.82 1.59
N LEU A 774 -3.89 -41.14 1.80
CA LEU A 774 -4.14 -41.75 3.09
C LEU A 774 -3.03 -42.77 3.39
N PRO A 775 -2.56 -42.85 4.65
CA PRO A 775 -1.63 -43.90 5.04
C PRO A 775 -2.34 -45.26 4.94
N ALA A 776 -1.76 -46.17 4.17
CA ALA A 776 -2.17 -47.56 4.06
C ALA A 776 -1.51 -48.40 5.15
N ALA A 777 -0.23 -48.15 5.42
CA ALA A 777 0.49 -48.72 6.56
C ALA A 777 1.59 -47.76 7.02
N SER A 778 1.99 -47.88 8.28
CA SER A 778 3.17 -47.19 8.82
C SER A 778 3.89 -48.07 9.83
N CYS A 779 5.21 -47.96 9.92
CA CYS A 779 6.02 -48.65 10.92
C CYS A 779 7.30 -47.87 11.25
N LEU A 780 7.88 -48.13 12.42
CA LEU A 780 9.18 -47.61 12.83
C LEU A 780 10.22 -48.75 12.83
N LEU A 781 11.37 -48.52 12.23
CA LEU A 781 12.50 -49.46 12.24
C LEU A 781 13.58 -48.94 13.19
N THR A 782 13.83 -49.68 14.27
CA THR A 782 14.79 -49.29 15.31
C THR A 782 16.09 -50.09 15.16
N ALA A 783 17.25 -49.42 15.18
CA ALA A 783 18.56 -50.07 15.06
C ALA A 783 18.78 -51.11 16.19
N GLY A 784 19.32 -52.28 15.83
CA GLY A 784 19.52 -53.38 16.77
C GLY A 784 20.58 -53.09 17.83
N ASN A 785 20.10 -52.86 19.06
CA ASN A 785 20.78 -52.89 20.37
C ASN A 785 22.04 -52.03 20.59
N GLY A 786 21.81 -50.86 21.19
CA GLY A 786 22.75 -50.14 22.04
C GLY A 786 21.99 -49.05 22.79
N ALA A 787 21.62 -49.34 24.04
CA ALA A 787 20.91 -48.49 25.01
C ALA A 787 20.87 -46.97 24.71
N HIS A 788 19.75 -46.49 24.16
CA HIS A 788 19.28 -45.13 24.40
C HIS A 788 17.86 -45.20 24.98
N ALA A 789 17.66 -44.39 26.01
CA ALA A 789 16.56 -44.46 26.95
C ALA A 789 15.18 -44.37 26.28
N ALA A 790 14.21 -45.12 26.84
CA ALA A 790 12.81 -45.08 26.44
C ALA A 790 12.26 -43.63 26.37
N PRO A 791 11.30 -43.33 25.46
CA PRO A 791 10.63 -42.04 25.46
C PRO A 791 9.92 -41.86 26.82
N GLU A 792 10.14 -40.70 27.44
CA GLU A 792 9.52 -40.34 28.71
C GLU A 792 7.99 -40.54 28.66
N PRO A 793 7.35 -40.94 29.77
CA PRO A 793 5.90 -40.97 29.87
C PRO A 793 5.33 -39.56 29.62
N ALA A 794 4.23 -39.46 28.86
CA ALA A 794 3.50 -38.22 28.63
C ALA A 794 3.45 -37.37 29.91
N LEU A 795 3.82 -36.08 29.84
CA LEU A 795 3.99 -35.16 30.97
C LEU A 795 2.88 -35.29 32.01
N ARG A 796 1.63 -35.50 31.57
CA ARG A 796 0.46 -35.77 32.40
C ARG A 796 0.59 -37.02 33.30
N ALA A 797 1.09 -38.13 32.79
CA ALA A 797 1.31 -39.36 33.56
C ALA A 797 2.45 -39.18 34.59
N ARG A 798 3.51 -38.44 34.24
CA ARG A 798 4.61 -38.08 35.16
C ARG A 798 4.10 -37.18 36.29
N LEU A 799 3.20 -36.24 36.00
CA LEU A 799 2.59 -35.38 37.01
C LEU A 799 1.62 -36.14 37.92
N LEU A 800 0.81 -37.06 37.37
CA LEU A 800 -0.11 -37.90 38.17
C LEU A 800 0.62 -38.82 39.17
N ALA A 801 1.87 -39.19 38.88
CA ALA A 801 2.72 -39.98 39.78
C ALA A 801 3.31 -39.18 40.94
N LEU A 802 3.22 -37.84 40.92
CA LEU A 802 3.71 -36.96 41.97
C LEU A 802 2.59 -36.58 42.95
N PRO A 803 2.91 -36.30 44.24
CA PRO A 803 1.92 -35.76 45.17
C PRO A 803 1.32 -34.44 44.67
N PRO A 804 0.01 -34.19 44.91
CA PRO A 804 -0.63 -32.89 44.67
C PRO A 804 0.14 -31.71 45.28
N GLY A 805 -0.01 -30.52 44.70
CA GLY A 805 0.66 -29.30 45.14
C GLY A 805 2.10 -29.14 44.61
N GLU A 806 2.98 -28.54 45.42
CA GLU A 806 4.28 -28.01 44.99
C GLU A 806 5.17 -28.94 44.11
N PRO A 807 5.23 -30.27 44.33
CA PRO A 807 5.97 -31.18 43.45
C PRO A 807 5.50 -31.15 41.98
N ARG A 808 4.20 -31.01 41.72
CA ARG A 808 3.65 -30.89 40.36
C ARG A 808 3.89 -29.51 39.77
N HIS A 809 3.78 -28.47 40.59
CA HIS A 809 4.02 -27.07 40.17
C HIS A 809 5.48 -26.89 39.74
N ALA A 810 6.44 -27.47 40.46
CA ALA A 810 7.86 -27.38 40.14
C ALA A 810 8.18 -28.00 38.77
N VAL A 811 7.66 -29.20 38.48
CA VAL A 811 7.87 -29.88 37.19
C VAL A 811 7.22 -29.11 36.05
N LEU A 812 6.03 -28.54 36.26
CA LEU A 812 5.37 -27.73 35.24
C LEU A 812 6.08 -26.40 34.99
N ARG A 813 6.61 -25.74 36.03
CA ARG A 813 7.41 -24.50 35.88
C ARG A 813 8.67 -24.74 35.08
N GLU A 814 9.39 -25.81 35.39
CA GLU A 814 10.59 -26.20 34.67
C GLU A 814 10.26 -26.49 33.20
N ARG A 815 9.23 -27.28 32.94
CA ARG A 815 8.85 -27.62 31.56
C ARG A 815 8.36 -26.42 30.75
N LEU A 816 7.55 -25.53 31.35
CA LEU A 816 7.12 -24.30 30.69
C LEU A 816 8.30 -23.36 30.41
N THR A 817 9.29 -23.31 31.31
CA THR A 817 10.52 -22.53 31.11
C THR A 817 11.31 -23.06 29.91
N GLU A 818 11.44 -24.38 29.78
CA GLU A 818 12.10 -25.02 28.63
C GLU A 818 11.34 -24.78 27.31
N LEU A 819 10.01 -24.94 27.32
CA LEU A 819 9.17 -24.71 26.15
C LEU A 819 9.24 -23.26 25.67
N LEU A 820 9.22 -22.30 26.59
CA LEU A 820 9.40 -20.88 26.27
C LEU A 820 10.81 -20.57 25.79
N GLY A 821 11.83 -21.22 26.34
CA GLY A 821 13.21 -21.05 25.88
C GLY A 821 13.44 -21.48 24.43
N ALA A 822 12.65 -22.44 23.94
CA ALA A 822 12.67 -22.85 22.54
C ALA A 822 11.83 -21.95 21.62
N LEU A 823 11.08 -20.99 22.17
CA LEU A 823 10.17 -20.10 21.42
C LEU A 823 10.61 -18.64 21.46
N LEU A 824 11.25 -18.20 22.53
CA LEU A 824 11.67 -16.81 22.72
C LEU A 824 13.07 -16.58 22.14
N PRO A 825 13.30 -15.44 21.44
CA PRO A 825 14.61 -15.12 20.88
C PRO A 825 15.71 -14.93 21.92
N GLY A 826 15.34 -14.67 23.18
CA GLY A 826 16.25 -14.52 24.32
C GLY A 826 16.58 -15.81 25.09
N GLY A 827 16.09 -16.97 24.64
CA GLY A 827 16.28 -18.25 25.34
C GLY A 827 15.38 -18.44 26.56
N ALA A 828 15.71 -19.42 27.40
CA ALA A 828 14.89 -19.84 28.54
C ALA A 828 14.74 -18.71 29.59
N PRO A 829 13.50 -18.36 30.01
CA PRO A 829 13.27 -17.34 31.05
C PRO A 829 13.99 -17.68 32.35
N THR A 830 14.67 -16.70 32.96
CA THR A 830 15.32 -16.85 34.26
C THR A 830 14.30 -17.00 35.39
N GLU A 831 14.74 -17.43 36.58
CA GLU A 831 13.86 -17.59 37.74
C GLU A 831 13.13 -16.28 38.12
N ARG A 832 13.78 -15.13 37.98
CA ARG A 832 13.18 -13.80 38.22
C ARG A 832 12.11 -13.41 37.18
N GLN A 833 12.10 -14.08 36.04
CA GLN A 833 11.20 -13.80 34.91
C GLN A 833 9.95 -14.70 34.91
N ARG A 834 9.82 -15.65 35.84
CA ARG A 834 8.68 -16.57 35.89
C ARG A 834 7.35 -15.91 36.24
N SER A 835 7.41 -14.79 36.98
CA SER A 835 6.27 -13.94 37.32
C SER A 835 5.97 -12.86 36.27
N ALA A 836 6.85 -12.65 35.29
CA ALA A 836 6.60 -11.73 34.19
C ALA A 836 5.56 -12.32 33.24
N THR A 837 4.72 -11.45 32.68
CA THR A 837 3.71 -11.87 31.73
C THR A 837 4.34 -12.36 30.43
N PHE A 838 3.68 -13.26 29.71
CA PHE A 838 4.17 -13.73 28.41
C PHE A 838 4.36 -12.57 27.42
N ALA A 839 3.57 -11.50 27.53
CA ALA A 839 3.76 -10.28 26.76
C ALA A 839 5.07 -9.54 27.13
N GLU A 840 5.39 -9.42 28.42
CA GLU A 840 6.65 -8.83 28.90
C GLU A 840 7.88 -9.68 28.55
N LEU A 841 7.70 -11.00 28.44
CA LEU A 841 8.72 -11.93 27.94
C LEU A 841 8.89 -11.88 26.41
N GLY A 842 8.09 -11.06 25.72
CA GLY A 842 8.16 -10.90 24.27
C GLY A 842 7.52 -12.05 23.48
N LEU A 843 6.53 -12.74 24.05
CA LEU A 843 5.77 -13.81 23.38
C LEU A 843 4.58 -13.21 22.60
N PRO A 844 4.66 -13.04 21.26
CA PRO A 844 3.52 -12.59 20.45
C PRO A 844 2.42 -13.66 20.38
N SER A 845 1.20 -13.24 20.04
CA SER A 845 0.00 -14.09 19.96
C SER A 845 0.18 -15.37 19.13
N LEU A 846 0.99 -15.32 18.06
CA LEU A 846 1.30 -16.46 17.20
C LEU A 846 2.19 -17.52 17.89
N LEU A 847 3.19 -17.10 18.68
CA LEU A 847 4.03 -18.02 19.45
C LEU A 847 3.30 -18.57 20.68
N GLY A 848 2.30 -17.85 21.19
CA GLY A 848 1.36 -18.39 22.19
C GLY A 848 0.56 -19.58 21.68
N VAL A 849 0.22 -19.63 20.39
CA VAL A 849 -0.43 -20.79 19.76
C VAL A 849 0.52 -21.99 19.69
N GLU A 850 1.78 -21.76 19.36
CA GLU A 850 2.79 -22.83 19.30
C GLU A 850 3.12 -23.37 20.70
N LEU A 851 3.22 -22.50 21.72
CA LEU A 851 3.37 -22.90 23.13
C LEU A 851 2.21 -23.82 23.55
N ARG A 852 0.97 -23.42 23.26
CA ARG A 852 -0.22 -24.23 23.55
C ARG A 852 -0.21 -25.57 22.81
N ASN A 853 0.20 -25.60 21.54
CA ASN A 853 0.25 -26.83 20.74
C ASN A 853 1.34 -27.80 21.25
N ARG A 854 2.50 -27.29 21.66
CA ARG A 854 3.57 -28.11 22.28
C ARG A 854 3.13 -28.66 23.62
N LEU A 855 2.57 -27.80 24.46
CA LEU A 855 2.05 -28.20 25.75
C LEU A 855 0.93 -29.24 25.60
N GLN A 856 -0.01 -29.07 24.65
CA GLN A 856 -1.09 -30.02 24.37
C GLN A 856 -0.56 -31.40 23.92
N ARG A 857 0.50 -31.45 23.10
CA ARG A 857 1.12 -32.71 22.67
C ARG A 857 1.72 -33.48 23.84
N GLU A 858 2.35 -32.78 24.78
CA GLU A 858 2.95 -33.39 25.97
C GLU A 858 1.91 -33.71 27.06
N TRP A 859 0.87 -32.89 27.15
CA TRP A 859 -0.26 -33.03 28.07
C TRP A 859 -1.18 -34.18 27.69
N GLY A 860 -1.29 -34.51 26.39
CA GLY A 860 -2.10 -35.63 25.89
C GLY A 860 -3.62 -35.43 25.97
N ALA A 861 -4.09 -34.20 26.24
CA ALA A 861 -5.50 -33.81 26.23
C ALA A 861 -5.67 -32.40 25.65
N PRO A 862 -6.81 -32.06 25.01
CA PRO A 862 -7.00 -30.77 24.36
C PRO A 862 -6.92 -29.61 25.36
N LEU A 863 -6.09 -28.61 25.05
CA LEU A 863 -5.92 -27.40 25.85
C LEU A 863 -6.50 -26.19 25.09
N SER A 864 -7.38 -25.43 25.75
CA SER A 864 -7.93 -24.20 25.19
C SER A 864 -6.91 -23.06 25.28
N MET A 865 -6.92 -22.18 24.28
CA MET A 865 -6.14 -20.92 24.31
C MET A 865 -6.54 -20.02 25.50
N ALA A 866 -7.75 -20.17 26.03
CA ALA A 866 -8.21 -19.41 27.21
C ALA A 866 -7.38 -19.72 28.46
N VAL A 867 -6.78 -20.91 28.58
CA VAL A 867 -5.96 -21.30 29.74
C VAL A 867 -4.61 -20.58 29.72
N VAL A 868 -3.97 -20.50 28.55
CA VAL A 868 -2.68 -19.82 28.39
C VAL A 868 -2.80 -18.31 28.63
N TRP A 869 -3.88 -17.69 28.15
CA TRP A 869 -4.10 -16.25 28.31
C TRP A 869 -4.79 -15.86 29.62
N GLY A 870 -5.58 -16.75 30.22
CA GLY A 870 -6.15 -16.55 31.56
C GLY A 870 -5.11 -16.63 32.68
N HIS A 871 -3.96 -17.26 32.40
CA HIS A 871 -2.85 -17.41 33.34
C HIS A 871 -1.52 -17.00 32.68
N PRO A 872 -1.31 -15.71 32.40
CA PRO A 872 -0.33 -15.25 31.41
C PRO A 872 1.12 -15.21 31.94
N THR A 873 1.51 -16.06 32.89
CA THR A 873 2.86 -16.13 33.47
C THR A 873 3.24 -17.59 33.68
N ILE A 874 4.53 -17.94 33.73
CA ILE A 874 4.96 -19.34 33.98
C ILE A 874 4.40 -19.86 35.30
N ASP A 875 4.46 -19.05 36.36
CA ASP A 875 3.97 -19.46 37.69
C ASP A 875 2.46 -19.68 37.70
N ARG A 876 1.67 -18.74 37.19
CA ARG A 876 0.20 -18.88 37.15
C ARG A 876 -0.27 -20.01 36.23
N LEU A 877 0.38 -20.20 35.07
CA LEU A 877 -0.01 -21.27 34.13
C LEU A 877 0.34 -22.65 34.71
N SER A 878 1.50 -22.80 35.33
CA SER A 878 1.89 -24.03 36.00
C SER A 878 0.94 -24.38 37.15
N ALA A 879 0.53 -23.40 37.94
CA ALA A 879 -0.43 -23.58 39.04
C ALA A 879 -1.81 -23.98 38.51
N ALA A 880 -2.34 -23.26 37.52
CA ALA A 880 -3.66 -23.56 36.95
C ALA A 880 -3.74 -24.98 36.34
N LEU A 881 -2.65 -25.44 35.72
CA LEU A 881 -2.57 -26.79 35.16
C LEU A 881 -2.44 -27.86 36.25
N ALA A 882 -1.65 -27.61 37.30
CA ALA A 882 -1.51 -28.51 38.44
C ALA A 882 -2.82 -28.63 39.23
N ASP A 883 -3.45 -27.51 39.57
CA ASP A 883 -4.73 -27.44 40.29
C ASP A 883 -5.86 -28.10 39.48
N GLY A 884 -5.87 -27.93 38.16
CA GLY A 884 -6.79 -28.62 37.26
C GLY A 884 -6.62 -30.15 37.29
N LEU A 885 -5.39 -30.64 37.40
CA LEU A 885 -5.11 -32.08 37.56
C LEU A 885 -5.57 -32.61 38.93
N ASP A 886 -5.37 -31.82 39.97
CA ASP A 886 -5.75 -32.17 41.35
C ASP A 886 -7.29 -32.21 41.51
N GLY A 887 -8.00 -31.31 40.82
CA GLY A 887 -9.47 -31.32 40.72
C GLY A 887 -10.04 -32.51 39.94
N GLU A 888 -9.41 -32.90 38.82
CA GLU A 888 -9.78 -34.11 38.06
C GLU A 888 -9.57 -35.39 38.88
N ALA A 889 -8.48 -35.48 39.64
CA ALA A 889 -8.15 -36.65 40.47
C ALA A 889 -9.06 -36.79 41.71
N ALA A 890 -9.64 -35.68 42.20
CA ALA A 890 -10.59 -35.66 43.31
C ALA A 890 -12.05 -35.97 42.90
N GLY A 891 -12.32 -36.28 41.62
CA GLY A 891 -13.65 -36.66 41.13
C GLY A 891 -14.61 -35.49 40.84
N GLY A 892 -14.10 -34.26 40.78
CA GLY A 892 -14.86 -33.11 40.29
C GLY A 892 -14.75 -33.01 38.76
N GLY A 893 -15.88 -33.01 38.05
CA GLY A 893 -15.90 -32.81 36.60
C GLY A 893 -15.20 -31.51 36.17
N VAL A 894 -14.68 -31.49 34.94
CA VAL A 894 -14.01 -30.35 34.28
C VAL A 894 -14.71 -29.03 34.63
N PRO A 895 -14.01 -28.01 35.17
CA PRO A 895 -14.64 -26.73 35.42
C PRO A 895 -14.96 -26.07 34.07
N SER A 896 -16.24 -25.84 33.82
CA SER A 896 -16.69 -24.84 32.86
C SER A 896 -16.29 -23.44 33.36
N PRO A 897 -15.99 -22.48 32.48
CA PRO A 897 -15.72 -21.10 32.90
C PRO A 897 -17.01 -20.52 33.51
N GLY A 898 -17.04 -20.44 34.84
CA GLY A 898 -18.07 -19.73 35.57
C GLY A 898 -17.95 -18.23 35.32
N ALA A 899 -19.07 -17.59 35.00
CA ALA A 899 -19.20 -16.15 34.94
C ALA A 899 -18.85 -15.54 36.30
N GLY A 900 -17.68 -14.93 36.41
CA GLY A 900 -17.28 -14.07 37.52
C GLY A 900 -17.11 -12.65 36.99
N ALA A 901 -18.12 -11.81 37.18
CA ALA A 901 -17.99 -10.37 37.02
C ALA A 901 -16.95 -9.84 38.04
N PRO A 902 -16.18 -8.78 37.72
CA PRO A 902 -15.37 -8.12 38.72
C PRO A 902 -16.29 -7.24 39.58
N THR A 903 -16.66 -7.73 40.76
CA THR A 903 -17.03 -6.84 41.86
C THR A 903 -15.76 -6.41 42.56
N GLY A 904 -15.31 -5.19 42.30
CA GLY A 904 -14.41 -4.50 43.21
C GLY A 904 -15.13 -4.16 44.52
N ALA A 905 -14.38 -4.14 45.61
CA ALA A 905 -14.58 -3.23 46.73
C ALA A 905 -13.28 -3.28 47.55
N GLY A 906 -12.68 -2.11 47.82
CA GLY A 906 -11.46 -2.02 48.64
C GLY A 906 -11.64 -2.72 49.99
N ASP A 907 -10.72 -3.59 50.35
CA ASP A 907 -9.47 -3.33 51.07
C ASP A 907 -8.54 -4.54 50.94
#